data_AF-A0AAU4J9C1-F1
#
_entry.id   AF-A0AAU4J9C1-F1
#
_cell.length_a   1.000
_cell.length_b   1.000
_cell.length_c   1.000
_cell.angle_alpha   90.00
_cell.angle_beta   90.00
_cell.angle_gamma   90.00
#
_symmetry.space_group_name_H-M   'P 1'
#
loop_
_entity.id
_entity.type
_entity.pdbx_description
1 polymer ?
#
loop_
_entity_poly.entity_id
_entity_poly.type
_entity_poly.pdbx_seq_one_letter_code
_entity_poly.pdbx_strand_id
1 'polypeptide(L)'
;MRAQEITFLKLVQGDKQFQVPLYQRTYSWGREQLKRLWEDVGELVDQHLSGEVTAPHFLGSVVLAPGQIQAGGVQRWLVVDGQQRMTTLMLAFTALRDHLKETGDARGVDRVHRQTLVNEFHEGLDHYRLLPTQADREAYTACVQSRAEAGGGDNIGAAYRFFLGALAEGREAADDDRWITTVETVLKDLLSIVEITAEPGDNVYRIFESINNTGVGLSQSDLLRNYVFMLLPKQGERVYQELWLPMQQTLGPKNLELLVWLDLVVRGHHKTKQSEIYREQQKRLQPLTGDEDALQREVAQLAERGRRFLRIIEPRRERSPALRAALERLAAWGGQTHYPLALHLLDLVDDGSTTSDDAAEALKYVESYLVRRLICQTSTTGLNRIFMEAPKELETDRPAAEAVRRFLSGRRRRWPSDEELRQAIRSKPFYWSGRPPQRSYILRRLEESHGSTEPVDFVKANLSVEHVLPQRPAASWFDLLADETEPNQTPQELHDLLVHTLGNLTLTGDNAKLSNSPFERKQQLLDSSALRMNQEIAAERRWGKAEILARADRLTERAVSLWPGPIGGVKPAGEEWPGWAELRAALVAMPSGTWTTYGDVAELIGSHPVPVGTYLGSNPTVIGAYRVLTADGRISAAFRWAEGSDRQPPQELLTGEGVRFDPSGRAHGSQRLNAAELATLLGKDVTQPASHDPLPDGENAPAAERFRAQLQEHWPEASAGVLGTLDFWRLQGGHVTYGRHEETSCFPMLDAGTSRQPHLVWPVAIYPVSGTVEVVFQYLKDRSPFDDTEQRRELLNRLNKIEGIDLPEAKLELRPSFPVRVFAEHEEEICGVLDWFVHTAALDLAQRD
;
A
#
# COMPACT_ATOMS: atom_id res chain seq x y z
N MET A 1 19.03 -12.92 39.72
CA MET A 1 18.83 -14.31 39.20
C MET A 1 19.99 -15.21 39.59
N ARG A 2 19.70 -16.45 39.97
CA ARG A 2 20.71 -17.50 40.24
C ARG A 2 20.47 -18.69 39.33
N ALA A 3 21.53 -19.19 38.69
CA ALA A 3 21.49 -20.42 37.89
C ALA A 3 22.41 -21.46 38.52
N GLN A 4 21.90 -22.69 38.69
CA GLN A 4 22.70 -23.81 39.19
C GLN A 4 22.30 -25.10 38.47
N GLU A 5 23.29 -25.93 38.17
CA GLU A 5 23.04 -27.29 37.66
C GLU A 5 22.75 -28.24 38.83
N ILE A 6 21.60 -28.90 38.78
CA ILE A 6 21.13 -29.84 39.81
C ILE A 6 20.48 -31.06 39.17
N THR A 7 20.37 -32.15 39.91
CA THR A 7 19.60 -33.31 39.47
C THR A 7 18.10 -33.05 39.62
N PHE A 8 17.28 -33.75 38.85
CA PHE A 8 15.81 -33.58 38.95
C PHE A 8 15.29 -33.87 40.36
N LEU A 9 15.80 -34.90 41.05
CA LEU A 9 15.39 -35.17 42.43
C LEU A 9 15.73 -34.00 43.37
N LYS A 10 16.93 -33.40 43.23
CA LYS A 10 17.33 -32.25 44.06
C LYS A 10 16.45 -31.02 43.84
N LEU A 11 15.93 -30.85 42.62
CA LEU A 11 14.97 -29.80 42.31
C LEU A 11 13.68 -30.02 43.11
N VAL A 12 13.11 -31.23 43.02
CA VAL A 12 11.74 -31.49 43.52
C VAL A 12 11.65 -31.89 44.99
N GLN A 13 12.72 -32.35 45.64
CA GLN A 13 12.71 -32.73 47.06
C GLN A 13 12.48 -31.53 48.03
N GLY A 14 12.00 -31.82 49.25
CA GLY A 14 11.80 -30.85 50.35
C GLY A 14 10.32 -30.58 50.68
N ASP A 15 9.99 -29.41 51.22
CA ASP A 15 8.61 -28.91 51.33
C ASP A 15 8.40 -27.80 50.29
N LYS A 16 8.35 -28.21 49.03
CA LYS A 16 8.22 -27.31 47.87
C LYS A 16 7.01 -27.70 47.04
N GLN A 17 6.44 -26.75 46.34
CA GLN A 17 5.43 -27.00 45.32
C GLN A 17 5.74 -26.20 44.08
N PHE A 18 5.69 -26.84 42.92
CA PHE A 18 5.85 -26.21 41.63
C PHE A 18 4.47 -26.00 41.01
N GLN A 19 4.08 -24.74 40.87
CA GLN A 19 2.79 -24.38 40.30
C GLN A 19 3.00 -23.86 38.88
N VAL A 20 2.41 -24.56 37.92
CA VAL A 20 2.30 -24.08 36.55
C VAL A 20 1.21 -23.02 36.50
N PRO A 21 1.52 -21.77 36.13
CA PRO A 21 0.52 -20.71 36.08
C PRO A 21 -0.55 -20.96 35.01
N LEU A 22 -1.75 -20.45 35.27
CA LEU A 22 -2.94 -20.48 34.39
C LEU A 22 -2.67 -20.15 32.92
N TYR A 23 -1.77 -19.20 32.71
CA TYR A 23 -1.51 -18.60 31.41
C TYR A 23 -0.51 -19.41 30.57
N GLN A 24 0.10 -20.45 31.14
CA GLN A 24 0.93 -21.37 30.38
C GLN A 24 0.08 -22.33 29.53
N ARG A 25 0.68 -22.86 28.46
CA ARG A 25 0.01 -23.88 27.64
C ARG A 25 -0.19 -25.18 28.43
N THR A 26 -1.26 -25.90 28.13
CA THR A 26 -1.50 -27.26 28.65
C THR A 26 -0.39 -28.23 28.23
N TYR A 27 -0.38 -29.41 28.83
CA TYR A 27 0.56 -30.46 28.48
C TYR A 27 0.36 -30.92 27.02
N SER A 28 1.44 -30.85 26.24
CA SER A 28 1.39 -30.99 24.78
C SER A 28 2.50 -31.88 24.21
N TRP A 29 3.32 -32.52 25.04
CA TRP A 29 4.28 -33.51 24.57
C TRP A 29 3.54 -34.76 24.06
N GLY A 30 3.86 -35.16 22.84
CA GLY A 30 3.32 -36.35 22.20
C GLY A 30 4.34 -37.50 22.19
N ARG A 31 3.97 -38.60 21.53
CA ARG A 31 4.75 -39.85 21.53
C ARG A 31 6.22 -39.67 21.10
N GLU A 32 6.49 -38.81 20.12
CA GLU A 32 7.87 -38.54 19.65
C GLU A 32 8.76 -37.94 20.74
N GLN A 33 8.27 -36.95 21.49
CA GLN A 33 9.03 -36.35 22.59
C GLN A 33 9.24 -37.33 23.75
N LEU A 34 8.21 -38.12 24.05
CA LEU A 34 8.27 -39.15 25.09
C LEU A 34 9.28 -40.25 24.75
N LYS A 35 9.29 -40.69 23.49
CA LYS A 35 10.21 -41.71 22.99
C LYS A 35 11.65 -41.26 23.10
N ARG A 36 11.97 -40.03 22.65
CA ARG A 36 13.33 -39.48 22.76
C ARG A 36 13.83 -39.44 24.20
N LEU A 37 13.01 -38.89 25.12
CA LEU A 37 13.37 -38.88 26.54
C LEU A 37 13.60 -40.30 27.08
N TRP A 38 12.80 -41.27 26.66
CA TRP A 38 12.96 -42.65 27.10
C TRP A 38 14.17 -43.35 26.48
N GLU A 39 14.51 -43.04 25.23
CA GLU A 39 15.74 -43.49 24.57
C GLU A 39 16.97 -42.95 25.33
N ASP A 40 16.98 -41.65 25.68
CA ASP A 40 18.04 -41.06 26.50
C ASP A 40 18.17 -41.74 27.88
N VAL A 41 17.05 -42.05 28.53
CA VAL A 41 17.03 -42.80 29.80
C VAL A 41 17.55 -44.22 29.61
N GLY A 42 17.15 -44.91 28.53
CA GLY A 42 17.61 -46.27 28.22
C GLY A 42 19.11 -46.33 28.00
N GLU A 43 19.68 -45.40 27.24
CA GLU A 43 21.14 -45.31 27.03
C GLU A 43 21.90 -45.16 28.34
N LEU A 44 21.41 -44.32 29.27
CA LEU A 44 22.03 -44.16 30.59
C LEU A 44 21.90 -45.42 31.45
N VAL A 45 20.77 -46.12 31.37
CA VAL A 45 20.57 -47.39 32.07
C VAL A 45 21.56 -48.44 31.59
N ASP A 46 21.73 -48.57 30.26
CA ASP A 46 22.66 -49.52 29.65
C ASP A 46 24.11 -49.22 30.04
N GLN A 47 24.53 -47.95 29.98
CA GLN A 47 25.85 -47.50 30.42
C GLN A 47 26.10 -47.78 31.91
N HIS A 48 25.09 -47.54 32.75
CA HIS A 48 25.22 -47.76 34.19
C HIS A 48 25.32 -49.26 34.52
N LEU A 49 24.56 -50.11 33.82
CA LEU A 49 24.62 -51.56 33.98
C LEU A 49 25.92 -52.16 33.44
N SER A 50 26.50 -51.60 32.38
CA SER A 50 27.80 -52.03 31.82
C SER A 50 29.00 -51.60 32.67
N GLY A 51 28.79 -50.76 33.70
CA GLY A 51 29.85 -50.23 34.57
C GLY A 51 30.65 -49.10 33.93
N GLU A 52 30.15 -48.50 32.85
CA GLU A 52 30.73 -47.31 32.24
C GLU A 52 30.53 -46.07 33.12
N VAL A 53 31.43 -45.09 32.99
CA VAL A 53 31.31 -43.82 33.71
C VAL A 53 30.12 -43.04 33.13
N THR A 54 28.99 -43.06 33.84
CA THR A 54 27.76 -42.39 33.40
C THR A 54 27.81 -40.90 33.78
N ALA A 55 27.92 -40.03 32.78
CA ALA A 55 27.77 -38.59 32.99
C ALA A 55 26.27 -38.24 33.08
N PRO A 56 25.86 -37.26 33.90
CA PRO A 56 24.47 -36.79 33.90
C PRO A 56 24.06 -36.27 32.52
N HIS A 57 22.87 -36.68 32.05
CA HIS A 57 22.29 -36.20 30.81
C HIS A 57 21.55 -34.88 31.06
N PHE A 58 21.89 -33.87 30.26
CA PHE A 58 21.34 -32.52 30.38
C PHE A 58 19.97 -32.39 29.70
N LEU A 59 18.92 -32.15 30.48
CA LEU A 59 17.54 -32.00 30.01
C LEU A 59 17.11 -30.54 29.76
N GLY A 60 18.04 -29.59 29.78
CA GLY A 60 17.73 -28.16 29.64
C GLY A 60 17.56 -27.44 30.99
N SER A 61 16.90 -26.27 30.97
CA SER A 61 16.71 -25.42 32.16
C SER A 61 15.27 -25.40 32.67
N VAL A 62 15.06 -25.14 33.95
CA VAL A 62 13.74 -24.85 34.53
C VAL A 62 13.81 -23.48 35.18
N VAL A 63 12.85 -22.60 34.86
CA VAL A 63 12.85 -21.22 35.35
C VAL A 63 11.76 -21.07 36.39
N LEU A 64 12.14 -20.64 37.58
CA LEU A 64 11.29 -20.55 38.76
C LEU A 64 11.22 -19.12 39.28
N ALA A 65 10.02 -18.72 39.68
CA ALA A 65 9.80 -17.49 40.43
C ALA A 65 9.16 -17.81 41.79
N PRO A 66 9.55 -17.12 42.88
CA PRO A 66 8.93 -17.33 44.18
C PRO A 66 7.43 -16.98 44.12
N GLY A 67 6.58 -17.92 44.56
CA GLY A 67 5.15 -17.68 44.74
C GLY A 67 4.85 -16.92 46.03
N GLN A 68 3.59 -16.50 46.23
CA GLN A 68 3.18 -15.89 47.49
C GLN A 68 3.27 -16.90 48.64
N ILE A 69 4.02 -16.55 49.68
CA ILE A 69 4.16 -17.34 50.91
C ILE A 69 2.87 -17.17 51.72
N GLN A 70 2.16 -18.27 51.96
CA GLN A 70 1.12 -18.33 52.99
C GLN A 70 1.77 -18.84 54.29
N ALA A 71 1.50 -18.19 55.42
CA ALA A 71 2.01 -18.63 56.71
C ALA A 71 1.53 -20.07 57.01
N GLY A 72 2.46 -21.01 57.20
CA GLY A 72 2.18 -22.43 57.41
C GLY A 72 1.93 -23.25 56.14
N GLY A 73 2.03 -22.66 54.95
CA GLY A 73 1.89 -23.36 53.66
C GLY A 73 3.21 -23.85 53.07
N VAL A 74 3.13 -24.68 52.03
CA VAL A 74 4.29 -25.18 51.27
C VAL A 74 5.03 -24.05 50.55
N GLN A 75 6.35 -24.16 50.37
CA GLN A 75 7.11 -23.19 49.58
C GLN A 75 6.73 -23.29 48.09
N ARG A 76 5.89 -22.36 47.61
CA ARG A 76 5.42 -22.34 46.23
C ARG A 76 6.42 -21.68 45.28
N TRP A 77 6.66 -22.33 44.15
CA TRP A 77 7.47 -21.86 43.03
C TRP A 77 6.61 -21.82 41.77
N LEU A 78 6.46 -20.65 41.17
CA LEU A 78 5.81 -20.51 39.88
C LEU A 78 6.76 -20.98 38.78
N VAL A 79 6.27 -21.88 37.94
CA VAL A 79 7.02 -22.43 36.81
C VAL A 79 6.89 -21.49 35.63
N VAL A 80 7.95 -20.72 35.38
CA VAL A 80 7.99 -19.71 34.31
C VAL A 80 8.34 -20.35 32.97
N ASP A 81 9.25 -21.33 32.98
CA ASP A 81 9.61 -22.18 31.84
C ASP A 81 10.07 -23.57 32.30
N GLY A 82 10.04 -24.55 31.40
CA GLY A 82 10.38 -25.95 31.68
C GLY A 82 9.19 -26.81 32.12
N GLN A 83 7.97 -26.26 32.08
CA GLN A 83 6.75 -26.94 32.54
C GLN A 83 6.46 -28.30 31.89
N GLN A 84 6.72 -28.45 30.58
CA GLN A 84 6.45 -29.70 29.86
C GLN A 84 7.41 -30.80 30.33
N ARG A 85 8.70 -30.49 30.41
CA ARG A 85 9.74 -31.41 30.88
C ARG A 85 9.49 -31.86 32.31
N MET A 86 9.22 -30.90 33.21
CA MET A 86 8.94 -31.22 34.60
C MET A 86 7.68 -32.08 34.74
N THR A 87 6.61 -31.78 34.00
CA THR A 87 5.39 -32.62 34.00
C THR A 87 5.67 -34.03 33.49
N THR A 88 6.42 -34.17 32.40
CA THR A 88 6.80 -35.49 31.85
C THR A 88 7.61 -36.32 32.85
N LEU A 89 8.62 -35.73 33.49
CA LEU A 89 9.45 -36.44 34.48
C LEU A 89 8.63 -36.86 35.71
N MET A 90 7.73 -35.99 36.19
CA MET A 90 6.81 -36.36 37.27
C MET A 90 5.89 -37.52 36.88
N LEU A 91 5.43 -37.59 35.63
CA LEU A 91 4.64 -38.72 35.12
C LEU A 91 5.47 -40.00 34.98
N ALA A 92 6.75 -39.91 34.59
CA ALA A 92 7.66 -41.05 34.58
C ALA A 92 7.88 -41.62 36.00
N PHE A 93 8.06 -40.77 37.01
CA PHE A 93 8.10 -41.21 38.41
C PHE A 93 6.77 -41.80 38.90
N THR A 94 5.65 -41.25 38.43
CA THR A 94 4.32 -41.78 38.73
C THR A 94 4.15 -43.19 38.18
N ALA A 95 4.53 -43.42 36.92
CA ALA A 95 4.52 -44.73 36.30
C ALA A 95 5.51 -45.71 36.97
N LEU A 96 6.72 -45.24 37.34
CA LEU A 96 7.69 -46.04 38.08
C LEU A 96 7.14 -46.51 39.43
N ARG A 97 6.50 -45.63 40.19
CA ARG A 97 5.84 -46.00 41.46
C ARG A 97 4.79 -47.09 41.24
N ASP A 98 3.94 -46.93 40.22
CA ASP A 98 2.87 -47.92 39.96
C ASP A 98 3.44 -49.25 39.48
N HIS A 99 4.51 -49.24 38.69
CA HIS A 99 5.23 -50.46 38.32
C HIS A 99 5.87 -51.15 39.54
N LEU A 100 6.49 -50.40 40.47
CA LEU A 100 7.02 -50.94 41.73
C LEU A 100 5.92 -51.54 42.63
N LYS A 101 4.70 -50.99 42.55
CA LYS A 101 3.54 -51.52 43.28
C LYS A 101 3.09 -52.86 42.70
N GLU A 102 3.09 -53.00 41.38
CA GLU A 102 2.79 -54.27 40.70
C GLU A 102 3.82 -55.36 41.01
N THR A 103 5.09 -54.99 41.15
CA THR A 103 6.18 -55.93 41.48
C THR A 103 6.36 -56.19 42.98
N GLY A 104 5.60 -55.50 43.84
CA GLY A 104 5.56 -55.75 45.29
C GLY A 104 6.65 -55.04 46.12
N ASP A 105 7.38 -54.06 45.57
CA ASP A 105 8.36 -53.26 46.32
C ASP A 105 7.69 -52.11 47.10
N ALA A 106 7.08 -52.44 48.24
CA ALA A 106 6.42 -51.46 49.10
C ALA A 106 7.35 -50.32 49.55
N ARG A 107 8.65 -50.58 49.74
CA ARG A 107 9.62 -49.55 50.15
C ARG A 107 9.93 -48.59 49.01
N GLY A 108 10.11 -49.10 47.79
CA GLY A 108 10.28 -48.30 46.59
C GLY A 108 9.07 -47.42 46.30
N VAL A 109 7.86 -47.97 46.44
CA VAL A 109 6.59 -47.23 46.29
C VAL A 109 6.55 -46.03 47.25
N ASP A 110 6.76 -46.26 48.55
CA ASP A 110 6.73 -45.19 49.57
C ASP A 110 7.80 -44.13 49.29
N ARG A 111 9.02 -44.58 48.93
CA ARG A 111 10.14 -43.70 48.62
C ARG A 111 9.83 -42.78 47.44
N VAL A 112 9.43 -43.33 46.30
CA VAL A 112 9.14 -42.53 45.09
C VAL A 112 7.95 -41.59 45.36
N HIS A 113 6.88 -42.10 45.97
CA HIS A 113 5.67 -41.32 46.20
C HIS A 113 5.93 -40.12 47.11
N ARG A 114 6.49 -40.34 48.31
CA ARG A 114 6.65 -39.31 49.34
C ARG A 114 7.79 -38.33 49.03
N GLN A 115 8.89 -38.80 48.46
CA GLN A 115 10.06 -37.94 48.20
C GLN A 115 9.91 -37.11 46.91
N THR A 116 9.09 -37.56 45.96
CA THR A 116 9.04 -36.98 44.61
C THR A 116 7.68 -36.42 44.26
N LEU A 117 6.59 -37.13 44.54
CA LEU A 117 5.27 -36.82 43.96
C LEU A 117 4.39 -35.95 44.85
N VAL A 118 4.52 -36.07 46.18
CA VAL A 118 3.62 -35.41 47.14
C VAL A 118 4.36 -34.67 48.25
N ASN A 119 3.64 -33.79 48.94
CA ASN A 119 3.99 -33.17 50.21
C ASN A 119 3.09 -33.81 51.28
N GLU A 120 3.60 -34.86 51.95
CA GLU A 120 2.79 -35.78 52.78
C GLU A 120 1.97 -35.07 53.87
N PHE A 121 2.52 -34.01 54.46
CA PHE A 121 1.90 -33.29 55.58
C PHE A 121 0.97 -32.14 55.16
N HIS A 122 0.72 -31.97 53.85
CA HIS A 122 -0.17 -30.95 53.32
C HIS A 122 -1.45 -31.55 52.72
N GLU A 123 -2.55 -30.82 52.82
CA GLU A 123 -3.87 -31.22 52.34
C GLU A 123 -4.28 -30.48 51.05
N GLY A 124 -5.35 -30.95 50.41
CA GLY A 124 -5.92 -30.32 49.23
C GLY A 124 -4.93 -30.26 48.07
N LEU A 125 -4.82 -29.10 47.42
CA LEU A 125 -3.90 -28.91 46.30
C LEU A 125 -2.43 -28.80 46.74
N ASP A 126 -2.16 -28.43 48.00
CA ASP A 126 -0.79 -28.30 48.54
C ASP A 126 -0.12 -29.66 48.72
N HIS A 127 -0.93 -30.73 48.77
CA HIS A 127 -0.47 -32.12 48.79
C HIS A 127 0.38 -32.50 47.57
N TYR A 128 0.16 -31.90 46.41
CA TYR A 128 0.87 -32.29 45.18
C TYR A 128 2.15 -31.49 44.99
N ARG A 129 3.24 -32.19 44.65
CA ARG A 129 4.53 -31.54 44.39
C ARG A 129 4.51 -30.66 43.16
N LEU A 130 3.81 -31.09 42.12
CA LEU A 130 3.55 -30.35 40.89
C LEU A 130 2.05 -30.10 40.77
N LEU A 131 1.68 -28.85 40.53
CA LEU A 131 0.34 -28.46 40.08
C LEU A 131 0.47 -28.02 38.61
N PRO A 132 0.06 -28.84 37.63
CA PRO A 132 0.01 -28.41 36.25
C PRO A 132 -1.14 -27.41 36.03
N THR A 133 -1.32 -26.98 34.77
CA THR A 133 -2.44 -26.11 34.40
C THR A 133 -3.78 -26.72 34.80
N GLN A 134 -4.81 -25.91 34.99
CA GLN A 134 -6.14 -26.32 35.45
C GLN A 134 -6.73 -27.42 34.56
N ALA A 135 -6.53 -27.32 33.24
CA ALA A 135 -7.01 -28.30 32.28
C ALA A 135 -6.37 -29.68 32.45
N ASP A 136 -5.11 -29.72 32.91
CA ASP A 136 -4.36 -30.97 33.10
C ASP A 136 -4.45 -31.51 34.53
N ARG A 137 -4.91 -30.69 35.49
CA ARG A 137 -4.82 -30.98 36.93
C ARG A 137 -5.62 -32.21 37.35
N GLU A 138 -6.82 -32.39 36.82
CA GLU A 138 -7.65 -33.54 37.14
C GLU A 138 -7.00 -34.85 36.67
N ALA A 139 -6.58 -34.90 35.40
CA ALA A 139 -5.89 -36.05 34.82
C ALA A 139 -4.57 -36.35 35.55
N TYR A 140 -3.77 -35.33 35.84
CA TYR A 140 -2.49 -35.47 36.54
C TYR A 140 -2.67 -36.00 37.97
N THR A 141 -3.58 -35.41 38.74
CA THR A 141 -3.83 -35.85 40.13
C THR A 141 -4.44 -37.24 40.18
N ALA A 142 -5.24 -37.65 39.17
CA ALA A 142 -5.72 -39.02 39.05
C ALA A 142 -4.56 -40.01 38.89
N CYS A 143 -3.57 -39.72 38.05
CA CYS A 143 -2.35 -40.52 37.93
C CYS A 143 -1.54 -40.54 39.25
N VAL A 144 -1.32 -39.39 39.90
CA VAL A 144 -0.55 -39.32 41.15
C VAL A 144 -1.25 -40.06 42.30
N GLN A 145 -2.57 -40.17 42.31
CA GLN A 145 -3.31 -40.91 43.33
C GLN A 145 -3.64 -42.35 42.94
N SER A 146 -3.23 -42.81 41.76
CA SER A 146 -3.62 -44.10 41.19
C SER A 146 -5.16 -44.30 41.19
N ARG A 147 -5.93 -43.23 40.88
CA ARG A 147 -7.39 -43.29 40.77
C ARG A 147 -7.82 -44.05 39.51
N ALA A 148 -9.09 -44.48 39.45
CA ALA A 148 -9.61 -45.24 38.32
C ALA A 148 -9.56 -44.48 36.98
N GLU A 149 -9.55 -43.15 37.03
CA GLU A 149 -9.47 -42.26 35.86
C GLU A 149 -8.02 -42.05 35.36
N ALA A 150 -7.02 -42.60 36.06
CA ALA A 150 -5.62 -42.50 35.65
C ALA A 150 -5.41 -43.11 34.26
N GLY A 151 -4.65 -42.41 33.41
CA GLY A 151 -4.47 -42.85 32.03
C GLY A 151 -5.69 -42.60 31.14
N GLY A 152 -6.38 -41.46 31.29
CA GLY A 152 -7.45 -41.00 30.40
C GLY A 152 -7.00 -40.64 28.96
N GLY A 153 -7.94 -40.29 28.08
CA GLY A 153 -7.67 -40.05 26.65
C GLY A 153 -6.83 -38.80 26.32
N ASP A 154 -6.57 -37.93 27.29
CA ASP A 154 -5.76 -36.72 27.12
C ASP A 154 -4.24 -37.01 27.05
N ASN A 155 -3.44 -35.96 26.83
CA ASN A 155 -1.98 -36.07 26.70
C ASN A 155 -1.30 -36.50 28.01
N ILE A 156 -1.83 -36.11 29.18
CA ILE A 156 -1.28 -36.53 30.49
C ILE A 156 -1.46 -38.04 30.64
N GLY A 157 -2.66 -38.54 30.35
CA GLY A 157 -2.96 -39.96 30.36
C GLY A 157 -2.15 -40.73 29.32
N ALA A 158 -1.95 -40.18 28.11
CA ALA A 158 -1.12 -40.78 27.08
C ALA A 158 0.35 -40.92 27.51
N ALA A 159 0.93 -39.89 28.14
CA ALA A 159 2.29 -39.94 28.67
C ALA A 159 2.44 -40.95 29.82
N TYR A 160 1.48 -40.97 30.74
CA TYR A 160 1.44 -41.96 31.82
C TYR A 160 1.39 -43.40 31.29
N ARG A 161 0.49 -43.70 30.36
CA ARG A 161 0.40 -45.03 29.72
C ARG A 161 1.66 -45.40 28.95
N PHE A 162 2.29 -44.42 28.28
CA PHE A 162 3.55 -44.64 27.57
C PHE A 162 4.64 -45.13 28.53
N PHE A 163 4.86 -44.43 29.65
CA PHE A 163 5.91 -44.83 30.60
C PHE A 163 5.59 -46.15 31.32
N LEU A 164 4.32 -46.43 31.63
CA LEU A 164 3.92 -47.74 32.16
C LEU A 164 4.31 -48.87 31.20
N GLY A 165 3.97 -48.72 29.92
CA GLY A 165 4.32 -49.69 28.88
C GLY A 165 5.84 -49.81 28.71
N ALA A 166 6.55 -48.68 28.67
CA ALA A 166 8.00 -48.66 28.49
C ALA A 166 8.77 -49.30 29.66
N LEU A 167 8.28 -49.14 30.90
CA LEU A 167 8.82 -49.81 32.08
C LEU A 167 8.57 -51.32 32.06
N ALA A 168 7.37 -51.74 31.65
CA ALA A 168 7.03 -53.16 31.52
C ALA A 168 7.87 -53.84 30.42
N GLU A 169 7.92 -53.25 29.23
CA GLU A 169 8.71 -53.74 28.09
C GLU A 169 10.20 -53.81 28.42
N GLY A 170 10.76 -52.77 29.05
CA GLY A 170 12.17 -52.74 29.43
C GLY A 170 12.53 -53.77 30.49
N ARG A 171 11.66 -54.01 31.48
CA ARG A 171 11.85 -55.07 32.49
C ARG A 171 11.83 -56.45 31.85
N GLU A 172 10.89 -56.71 30.95
CA GLU A 172 10.80 -57.99 30.24
C GLU A 172 12.02 -58.23 29.34
N ALA A 173 12.53 -57.19 28.68
CA ALA A 173 13.69 -57.29 27.80
C ALA A 173 15.02 -57.46 28.53
N ALA A 174 15.19 -56.83 29.70
CA ALA A 174 16.45 -56.85 30.44
C ALA A 174 16.72 -58.17 31.18
N ASP A 175 15.67 -58.87 31.61
CA ASP A 175 15.75 -60.10 32.43
C ASP A 175 16.69 -59.97 33.65
N ASP A 176 16.80 -58.76 34.22
CA ASP A 176 17.64 -58.42 35.38
C ASP A 176 16.85 -57.55 36.35
N ASP A 177 16.63 -58.03 37.58
CA ASP A 177 15.91 -57.30 38.63
C ASP A 177 16.60 -55.99 39.04
N ARG A 178 17.90 -55.83 38.72
CA ARG A 178 18.62 -54.55 38.93
C ARG A 178 18.17 -53.46 37.97
N TRP A 179 17.64 -53.81 36.79
CA TRP A 179 17.28 -52.85 35.75
C TRP A 179 16.33 -51.78 36.27
N ILE A 180 15.28 -52.16 37.01
CA ILE A 180 14.30 -51.20 37.55
C ILE A 180 14.92 -50.27 38.61
N THR A 181 15.85 -50.79 39.41
CA THR A 181 16.59 -49.99 40.40
C THR A 181 17.55 -49.03 39.71
N THR A 182 18.13 -49.43 38.58
CA THR A 182 18.95 -48.57 37.72
C THR A 182 18.11 -47.49 37.05
N VAL A 183 16.91 -47.81 36.53
CA VAL A 183 15.98 -46.80 35.99
C VAL A 183 15.64 -45.75 37.05
N GLU A 184 15.32 -46.18 38.28
CA GLU A 184 15.08 -45.26 39.39
C GLU A 184 16.30 -44.37 39.66
N THR A 185 17.51 -44.94 39.64
CA THR A 185 18.78 -44.22 39.84
C THR A 185 19.01 -43.21 38.73
N VAL A 186 18.81 -43.60 37.47
CA VAL A 186 18.95 -42.73 36.30
C VAL A 186 18.00 -41.55 36.40
N LEU A 187 16.71 -41.80 36.62
CA LEU A 187 15.71 -40.74 36.72
C LEU A 187 16.00 -39.75 37.86
N LYS A 188 16.57 -40.22 38.98
CA LYS A 188 16.86 -39.40 40.17
C LYS A 188 18.14 -38.60 40.07
N ASP A 189 19.21 -39.27 39.65
CA ASP A 189 20.58 -38.82 39.89
C ASP A 189 21.38 -38.56 38.61
N LEU A 190 20.95 -39.10 37.47
CA LEU A 190 21.66 -38.97 36.18
C LEU A 190 20.93 -38.08 35.17
N LEU A 191 19.81 -37.47 35.54
CA LEU A 191 19.16 -36.43 34.76
C LEU A 191 19.45 -35.06 35.39
N SER A 192 20.23 -34.22 34.68
CA SER A 192 20.58 -32.88 35.13
C SER A 192 19.71 -31.79 34.48
N ILE A 193 19.39 -30.77 35.26
CA ILE A 193 18.64 -29.58 34.85
C ILE A 193 19.34 -28.35 35.41
N VAL A 194 19.36 -27.28 34.62
CA VAL A 194 19.76 -25.95 35.11
C VAL A 194 18.55 -25.26 35.74
N GLU A 195 18.52 -25.18 37.08
CA GLU A 195 17.54 -24.41 37.82
C GLU A 195 17.92 -22.92 37.76
N ILE A 196 17.03 -22.11 37.19
CA ILE A 196 17.15 -20.65 37.13
C ILE A 196 16.09 -20.06 38.06
N THR A 197 16.53 -19.52 39.19
CA THR A 197 15.63 -18.92 40.18
C THR A 197 15.68 -17.39 40.11
N ALA A 198 14.51 -16.77 39.96
CA ALA A 198 14.34 -15.33 40.07
C ALA A 198 14.49 -14.88 41.54
N GLU A 199 15.27 -13.82 41.78
CA GLU A 199 15.48 -13.23 43.09
C GLU A 199 14.38 -12.22 43.44
N PRO A 200 14.14 -11.92 44.74
CA PRO A 200 13.24 -10.85 45.14
C PRO A 200 13.65 -9.51 44.52
N GLY A 201 12.83 -8.99 43.60
CA GLY A 201 13.10 -7.77 42.82
C GLY A 201 13.46 -8.01 41.34
N ASP A 202 13.74 -9.27 40.95
CA ASP A 202 13.88 -9.63 39.55
C ASP A 202 12.55 -9.43 38.80
N ASN A 203 12.63 -8.84 37.61
CA ASN A 203 11.48 -8.69 36.75
C ASN A 203 11.22 -10.02 36.03
N VAL A 204 10.39 -10.87 36.64
CA VAL A 204 9.99 -12.19 36.11
C VAL A 204 9.49 -12.10 34.66
N TYR A 205 8.87 -10.98 34.28
CA TYR A 205 8.42 -10.74 32.90
C TYR A 205 9.57 -10.65 31.90
N ARG A 206 10.64 -9.91 32.23
CA ARG A 206 11.82 -9.81 31.36
C ARG A 206 12.53 -11.15 31.22
N ILE A 207 12.55 -11.94 32.30
CA ILE A 207 13.11 -13.29 32.28
C ILE A 207 12.31 -14.15 31.30
N PHE A 208 10.98 -14.17 31.46
CA PHE A 208 10.08 -14.89 30.56
C PHE A 208 10.22 -14.44 29.10
N GLU A 209 10.26 -13.14 28.83
CA GLU A 209 10.44 -12.58 27.48
C GLU A 209 11.78 -12.99 26.88
N SER A 210 12.87 -12.87 27.64
CA SER A 210 14.21 -13.18 27.15
C SER A 210 14.39 -14.66 26.77
N ILE A 211 13.78 -15.57 27.54
CA ILE A 211 13.91 -17.02 27.35
C ILE A 211 13.01 -17.52 26.22
N ASN A 212 11.80 -16.97 26.07
CA ASN A 212 10.91 -17.33 24.95
C ASN A 212 11.34 -16.74 23.61
N ASN A 213 12.33 -15.83 23.59
CA ASN A 213 12.92 -15.31 22.36
C ASN A 213 13.87 -16.33 21.70
N THR A 214 14.24 -17.39 22.41
CA THR A 214 15.08 -18.50 21.91
C THR A 214 14.22 -19.77 21.75
N GLY A 215 13.40 -19.85 20.69
CA GLY A 215 12.55 -21.02 20.39
C GLY A 215 11.40 -20.75 19.43
N VAL A 216 10.39 -21.63 19.39
CA VAL A 216 9.10 -21.35 18.73
C VAL A 216 8.40 -20.24 19.51
N GLY A 217 8.49 -19.01 18.98
CA GLY A 217 8.02 -17.81 19.68
C GLY A 217 6.52 -17.82 19.96
N LEU A 218 6.15 -17.34 21.15
CA LEU A 218 4.76 -17.07 21.52
C LEU A 218 4.17 -15.94 20.66
N SER A 219 2.86 -15.97 20.43
CA SER A 219 2.16 -14.86 19.77
C SER A 219 2.13 -13.61 20.65
N GLN A 220 1.85 -12.42 20.10
CA GLN A 220 1.79 -11.21 20.92
C GLN A 220 0.61 -11.24 21.90
N SER A 221 -0.50 -11.88 21.52
CA SER A 221 -1.64 -12.10 22.41
C SER A 221 -1.33 -13.11 23.52
N ASP A 222 -0.52 -14.14 23.27
CA ASP A 222 -0.04 -15.03 24.34
C ASP A 222 0.88 -14.30 25.32
N LEU A 223 1.82 -13.48 24.81
CA LEU A 223 2.67 -12.63 25.65
C LEU A 223 1.84 -11.67 26.51
N LEU A 224 0.82 -11.04 25.91
CA LEU A 224 -0.10 -10.15 26.63
C LEU A 224 -0.91 -10.92 27.69
N ARG A 225 -1.47 -12.09 27.35
CA ARG A 225 -2.19 -12.96 28.29
C ARG A 225 -1.34 -13.21 29.53
N ASN A 226 -0.12 -13.67 29.31
CA ASN A 226 0.80 -14.02 30.39
C ASN A 226 1.10 -12.82 31.27
N TYR A 227 1.36 -11.67 30.67
CA TYR A 227 1.60 -10.42 31.38
C TYR A 227 0.40 -9.99 32.23
N VAL A 228 -0.82 -10.00 31.67
CA VAL A 228 -2.04 -9.62 32.39
C VAL A 228 -2.27 -10.52 33.62
N PHE A 229 -2.14 -11.85 33.47
CA PHE A 229 -2.43 -12.77 34.57
C PHE A 229 -1.34 -12.82 35.63
N MET A 230 -0.10 -12.48 35.29
CA MET A 230 0.94 -12.24 36.27
C MET A 230 0.67 -10.98 37.13
N LEU A 231 -0.06 -10.00 36.60
CA LEU A 231 -0.53 -8.83 37.36
C LEU A 231 -1.79 -9.11 38.20
N LEU A 232 -2.37 -10.31 38.11
CA LEU A 232 -3.58 -10.74 38.83
C LEU A 232 -3.28 -11.93 39.77
N PRO A 233 -2.38 -11.80 40.76
CA PRO A 233 -1.97 -12.93 41.59
C PRO A 233 -3.11 -13.51 42.45
N LYS A 234 -4.14 -12.74 42.81
CA LYS A 234 -5.26 -13.22 43.64
C LYS A 234 -6.50 -13.55 42.81
N GLN A 235 -6.88 -12.69 41.87
CA GLN A 235 -8.10 -12.81 41.08
C GLN A 235 -7.89 -13.50 39.72
N GLY A 236 -6.65 -13.86 39.36
CA GLY A 236 -6.28 -14.34 38.04
C GLY A 236 -7.08 -15.56 37.57
N GLU A 237 -7.34 -16.53 38.46
CA GLU A 237 -8.18 -17.70 38.13
C GLU A 237 -9.59 -17.28 37.73
N ARG A 238 -10.25 -16.46 38.56
CA ARG A 238 -11.61 -16.00 38.30
C ARG A 238 -11.69 -15.22 37.00
N VAL A 239 -10.79 -14.23 36.82
CA VAL A 239 -10.74 -13.41 35.60
C VAL A 239 -10.47 -14.26 34.36
N TYR A 240 -9.65 -15.30 34.47
CA TYR A 240 -9.39 -16.22 33.39
C TYR A 240 -10.64 -17.00 33.01
N GLN A 241 -11.28 -17.66 33.97
CA GLN A 241 -12.46 -18.52 33.73
C GLN A 241 -13.68 -17.72 33.26
N GLU A 242 -13.93 -16.56 33.85
CA GLU A 242 -15.16 -15.79 33.61
C GLU A 242 -15.06 -14.86 32.40
N LEU A 243 -13.86 -14.34 32.07
CA LEU A 243 -13.69 -13.31 31.04
C LEU A 243 -12.78 -13.74 29.89
N TRP A 244 -11.55 -14.18 30.19
CA TRP A 244 -10.55 -14.43 29.15
C TRP A 244 -10.81 -15.71 28.37
N LEU A 245 -11.05 -16.83 29.05
CA LEU A 245 -11.23 -18.14 28.44
C LEU A 245 -12.45 -18.16 27.50
N PRO A 246 -13.64 -17.64 27.88
CA PRO A 246 -14.79 -17.56 26.96
C PRO A 246 -14.50 -16.70 25.73
N MET A 247 -13.82 -15.57 25.90
CA MET A 247 -13.38 -14.71 24.79
C MET A 247 -12.42 -15.46 23.85
N GLN A 248 -11.40 -16.13 24.40
CA GLN A 248 -10.40 -16.89 23.65
C GLN A 248 -11.03 -18.05 22.87
N GLN A 249 -11.94 -18.79 23.49
CA GLN A 249 -12.66 -19.90 22.85
C GLN A 249 -13.55 -19.43 21.71
N THR A 250 -14.24 -18.29 21.89
CA THR A 250 -15.17 -17.78 20.88
C THR A 250 -14.44 -17.19 19.67
N LEU A 251 -13.33 -16.48 19.89
CA LEU A 251 -12.57 -15.84 18.81
C LEU A 251 -11.61 -16.83 18.12
N GLY A 252 -11.02 -17.74 18.88
CA GLY A 252 -9.86 -18.51 18.43
C GLY A 252 -8.59 -17.66 18.35
N PRO A 253 -7.41 -18.29 18.15
CA PRO A 253 -6.11 -17.63 18.31
C PRO A 253 -5.89 -16.48 17.32
N LYS A 254 -6.24 -16.68 16.04
CA LYS A 254 -6.03 -15.66 14.99
C LYS A 254 -6.83 -14.38 15.24
N ASN A 255 -8.11 -14.51 15.62
CA ASN A 255 -8.98 -13.37 15.83
C ASN A 255 -8.71 -12.69 17.18
N LEU A 256 -8.23 -13.43 18.18
CA LEU A 256 -7.77 -12.86 19.44
C LEU A 256 -6.54 -11.95 19.22
N GLU A 257 -5.55 -12.41 18.47
CA GLU A 257 -4.39 -11.59 18.07
C GLU A 257 -4.84 -10.29 17.37
N LEU A 258 -5.76 -10.42 16.41
CA LEU A 258 -6.28 -9.28 15.66
C LEU A 258 -7.09 -8.33 16.56
N LEU A 259 -7.89 -8.84 17.50
CA LEU A 259 -8.63 -8.03 18.47
C LEU A 259 -7.68 -7.21 19.34
N VAL A 260 -6.62 -7.83 19.88
CA VAL A 260 -5.65 -7.12 20.73
C VAL A 260 -4.98 -5.97 19.98
N TRP A 261 -4.70 -6.16 18.69
CA TRP A 261 -4.21 -5.10 17.83
C TRP A 261 -5.26 -4.01 17.59
N LEU A 262 -6.50 -4.38 17.26
CA LEU A 262 -7.60 -3.43 17.04
C LEU A 262 -7.91 -2.60 18.29
N ASP A 263 -7.83 -3.19 19.48
CA ASP A 263 -7.99 -2.50 20.77
C ASP A 263 -7.02 -1.32 20.90
N LEU A 264 -5.75 -1.51 20.55
CA LEU A 264 -4.76 -0.43 20.53
C LEU A 264 -5.11 0.67 19.52
N VAL A 265 -5.50 0.28 18.31
CA VAL A 265 -5.83 1.23 17.23
C VAL A 265 -7.02 2.09 17.62
N VAL A 266 -8.10 1.49 18.14
CA VAL A 266 -9.31 2.21 18.59
C VAL A 266 -9.00 3.11 19.79
N ARG A 267 -8.06 2.73 20.66
CA ARG A 267 -7.54 3.58 21.74
C ARG A 267 -6.59 4.71 21.27
N GLY A 268 -6.38 4.86 19.96
CA GLY A 268 -5.62 5.96 19.36
C GLY A 268 -4.15 5.63 19.04
N HIS A 269 -3.67 4.41 19.31
CA HIS A 269 -2.32 3.95 19.00
C HIS A 269 -2.18 3.45 17.54
N HIS A 270 -2.74 4.20 16.59
CA HIS A 270 -2.83 3.87 15.15
C HIS A 270 -1.49 3.68 14.40
N LYS A 271 -0.35 3.95 15.05
CA LYS A 271 1.00 3.77 14.46
C LYS A 271 1.68 2.46 14.90
N THR A 272 1.08 1.72 15.82
CA THR A 272 1.68 0.52 16.40
C THR A 272 1.75 -0.60 15.38
N LYS A 273 2.95 -1.13 15.16
CA LYS A 273 3.16 -2.32 14.34
C LYS A 273 2.68 -3.57 15.08
N GLN A 274 2.30 -4.62 14.34
CA GLN A 274 1.89 -5.87 14.97
C GLN A 274 2.98 -6.47 15.87
N SER A 275 4.26 -6.31 15.50
CA SER A 275 5.40 -6.75 16.32
C SER A 275 5.59 -5.97 17.64
N GLU A 276 4.86 -4.86 17.83
CA GLU A 276 4.99 -3.97 18.98
C GLU A 276 3.74 -4.01 19.89
N ILE A 277 2.74 -4.84 19.54
CA ILE A 277 1.47 -4.95 20.26
C ILE A 277 1.71 -5.19 21.75
N TYR A 278 2.51 -6.20 22.08
CA TYR A 278 2.78 -6.56 23.46
C TYR A 278 3.40 -5.39 24.23
N ARG A 279 4.45 -4.76 23.66
CA ARG A 279 5.17 -3.67 24.30
C ARG A 279 4.28 -2.46 24.58
N GLU A 280 3.39 -2.11 23.65
CA GLU A 280 2.48 -0.97 23.82
C GLU A 280 1.37 -1.29 24.84
N GLN A 281 0.79 -2.50 24.82
CA GLN A 281 -0.16 -2.92 25.85
C GLN A 281 0.50 -3.00 27.24
N GLN A 282 1.75 -3.47 27.31
CA GLN A 282 2.52 -3.51 28.56
C GLN A 282 2.67 -2.11 29.16
N LYS A 283 3.09 -1.11 28.37
CA LYS A 283 3.19 0.29 28.83
C LYS A 283 1.86 0.83 29.35
N ARG A 284 0.74 0.43 28.73
CA ARG A 284 -0.60 0.87 29.10
C ARG A 284 -1.09 0.25 30.41
N LEU A 285 -0.77 -1.02 30.64
CA LEU A 285 -1.23 -1.79 31.79
C LEU A 285 -0.29 -1.69 33.00
N GLN A 286 1.00 -1.38 32.80
CA GLN A 286 1.98 -1.24 33.87
C GLN A 286 1.55 -0.28 35.00
N PRO A 287 0.94 0.90 34.73
CA PRO A 287 0.45 1.80 35.77
C PRO A 287 -0.64 1.20 36.67
N LEU A 288 -1.29 0.12 36.25
CA LEU A 288 -2.34 -0.57 37.01
C LEU A 288 -1.79 -1.68 37.92
N THR A 289 -0.47 -1.84 37.99
CA THR A 289 0.17 -2.88 38.82
C THR A 289 -0.24 -2.72 40.28
N GLY A 290 -0.84 -3.77 40.84
CA GLY A 290 -1.35 -3.80 42.22
C GLY A 290 -2.82 -3.43 42.39
N ASP A 291 -3.48 -2.90 41.35
CA ASP A 291 -4.93 -2.68 41.30
C ASP A 291 -5.61 -3.78 40.45
N GLU A 292 -5.86 -4.93 41.07
CA GLU A 292 -6.46 -6.09 40.40
C GLU A 292 -7.89 -5.80 39.87
N ASP A 293 -8.63 -4.89 40.51
CA ASP A 293 -9.98 -4.53 40.07
C ASP A 293 -9.94 -3.68 38.80
N ALA A 294 -8.97 -2.76 38.67
CA ALA A 294 -8.74 -2.02 37.42
C ALA A 294 -8.29 -2.94 36.29
N LEU A 295 -7.40 -3.89 36.56
CA LEU A 295 -6.97 -4.88 35.57
C LEU A 295 -8.13 -5.79 35.14
N GLN A 296 -9.00 -6.22 36.06
CA GLN A 296 -10.21 -6.95 35.70
C GLN A 296 -11.12 -6.13 34.78
N ARG A 297 -11.31 -4.83 35.05
CA ARG A 297 -12.09 -3.93 34.17
C ARG A 297 -11.48 -3.84 32.76
N GLU A 298 -10.15 -3.81 32.65
CA GLU A 298 -9.46 -3.82 31.35
C GLU A 298 -9.71 -5.11 30.56
N VAL A 299 -9.64 -6.27 31.21
CA VAL A 299 -9.96 -7.56 30.57
C VAL A 299 -11.44 -7.62 30.17
N ALA A 300 -12.34 -7.11 31.01
CA ALA A 300 -13.77 -7.05 30.70
C ALA A 300 -14.06 -6.15 29.49
N GLN A 301 -13.40 -4.99 29.38
CA GLN A 301 -13.52 -4.11 28.22
C GLN A 301 -13.02 -4.78 26.93
N LEU A 302 -11.89 -5.49 27.01
CA LEU A 302 -11.37 -6.25 25.86
C LEU A 302 -12.36 -7.34 25.43
N ALA A 303 -12.96 -8.05 26.39
CA ALA A 303 -13.98 -9.06 26.12
C ALA A 303 -15.25 -8.48 25.48
N GLU A 304 -15.71 -7.30 25.91
CA GLU A 304 -16.82 -6.58 25.25
C GLU A 304 -16.46 -6.21 23.80
N ARG A 305 -15.26 -5.65 23.58
CA ARG A 305 -14.77 -5.39 22.22
C ARG A 305 -14.66 -6.65 21.39
N GLY A 306 -14.32 -7.80 22.00
CA GLY A 306 -14.36 -9.10 21.34
C GLY A 306 -15.75 -9.48 20.85
N ARG A 307 -16.80 -9.20 21.63
CA ARG A 307 -18.20 -9.40 21.22
C ARG A 307 -18.61 -8.47 20.08
N ARG A 308 -18.17 -7.22 20.10
CA ARG A 308 -18.35 -6.25 19.00
C ARG A 308 -17.63 -6.70 17.73
N PHE A 309 -16.38 -7.13 17.87
CA PHE A 309 -15.58 -7.64 16.77
C PHE A 309 -16.20 -8.88 16.12
N LEU A 310 -16.81 -9.78 16.90
CA LEU A 310 -17.56 -10.93 16.38
C LEU A 310 -18.73 -10.52 15.48
N ARG A 311 -19.39 -9.38 15.73
CA ARG A 311 -20.43 -8.86 14.82
C ARG A 311 -19.85 -8.44 13.47
N ILE A 312 -18.58 -8.04 13.41
CA ILE A 312 -17.91 -7.67 12.15
C ILE A 312 -17.56 -8.91 11.33
N ILE A 313 -16.97 -9.93 11.97
CA ILE A 313 -16.54 -11.15 11.27
C ILE A 313 -17.67 -12.16 11.06
N GLU A 314 -18.73 -12.08 11.87
CA GLU A 314 -19.97 -12.84 11.74
C GLU A 314 -21.19 -11.90 11.78
N PRO A 315 -21.49 -11.17 10.69
CA PRO A 315 -22.58 -10.18 10.64
C PRO A 315 -23.95 -10.68 11.09
N ARG A 316 -24.25 -11.97 10.95
CA ARG A 316 -25.47 -12.61 11.48
C ARG A 316 -25.72 -12.38 12.98
N ARG A 317 -24.68 -12.05 13.77
CA ARG A 317 -24.78 -11.75 15.20
C ARG A 317 -25.34 -10.35 15.47
N GLU A 318 -25.34 -9.47 14.48
CA GLU A 318 -25.90 -8.13 14.57
C GLU A 318 -27.44 -8.18 14.62
N ARG A 319 -28.01 -7.44 15.59
CA ARG A 319 -29.44 -7.41 15.85
C ARG A 319 -30.16 -6.42 14.93
N SER A 320 -29.57 -5.24 14.70
CA SER A 320 -30.16 -4.24 13.81
C SER A 320 -30.12 -4.73 12.36
N PRO A 321 -31.26 -4.86 11.65
CA PRO A 321 -31.27 -5.31 10.26
C PRO A 321 -30.45 -4.40 9.33
N ALA A 322 -30.51 -3.08 9.54
CA ALA A 322 -29.79 -2.11 8.72
C ALA A 322 -28.27 -2.22 8.90
N LEU A 323 -27.81 -2.27 10.15
CA LEU A 323 -26.39 -2.42 10.47
C LEU A 323 -25.85 -3.79 10.07
N ARG A 324 -26.64 -4.85 10.27
CA ARG A 324 -26.31 -6.20 9.81
C ARG A 324 -26.08 -6.21 8.31
N ALA A 325 -27.01 -5.65 7.54
CA ALA A 325 -26.88 -5.58 6.09
C ALA A 325 -25.62 -4.81 5.67
N ALA A 326 -25.24 -3.73 6.36
CA ALA A 326 -24.00 -3.01 6.08
C ALA A 326 -22.74 -3.85 6.36
N LEU A 327 -22.72 -4.59 7.47
CA LEU A 327 -21.63 -5.50 7.81
C LEU A 327 -21.53 -6.69 6.85
N GLU A 328 -22.66 -7.28 6.43
CA GLU A 328 -22.71 -8.35 5.42
C GLU A 328 -22.14 -7.90 4.08
N ARG A 329 -22.44 -6.66 3.67
CA ARG A 329 -21.90 -6.05 2.45
C ARG A 329 -20.38 -5.88 2.52
N LEU A 330 -19.86 -5.36 3.63
CA LEU A 330 -18.41 -5.23 3.82
C LEU A 330 -17.70 -6.59 3.92
N ALA A 331 -18.34 -7.58 4.56
CA ALA A 331 -17.83 -8.95 4.59
C ALA A 331 -17.79 -9.57 3.19
N ALA A 332 -18.82 -9.35 2.37
CA ALA A 332 -18.88 -9.81 0.98
C ALA A 332 -17.87 -9.09 0.07
N TRP A 333 -17.61 -7.81 0.31
CA TRP A 333 -16.52 -7.07 -0.34
C TRP A 333 -15.14 -7.66 0.00
N GLY A 334 -14.96 -8.05 1.26
CA GLY A 334 -13.79 -8.74 1.77
C GLY A 334 -12.63 -7.81 2.18
N GLY A 335 -11.64 -8.41 2.85
CA GLY A 335 -10.51 -7.69 3.46
C GLY A 335 -10.79 -7.27 4.90
N GLN A 336 -9.78 -6.68 5.55
CA GLN A 336 -9.84 -6.30 6.97
C GLN A 336 -9.60 -4.80 7.20
N THR A 337 -9.39 -4.04 6.12
CA THR A 337 -8.99 -2.63 6.19
C THR A 337 -10.03 -1.76 6.91
N HIS A 338 -11.32 -2.08 6.80
CA HIS A 338 -12.39 -1.33 7.46
C HIS A 338 -12.57 -1.68 8.95
N TYR A 339 -11.90 -2.72 9.47
CA TYR A 339 -12.16 -3.25 10.82
C TYR A 339 -11.97 -2.22 11.94
N PRO A 340 -10.92 -1.36 11.95
CA PRO A 340 -10.75 -0.38 13.01
C PRO A 340 -11.93 0.59 13.11
N LEU A 341 -12.38 1.10 11.95
CA LEU A 341 -13.51 2.03 11.90
C LEU A 341 -14.84 1.33 12.25
N ALA A 342 -15.06 0.13 11.73
CA ALA A 342 -16.27 -0.64 12.06
C ALA A 342 -16.33 -0.97 13.57
N LEU A 343 -15.21 -1.35 14.18
CA LEU A 343 -15.16 -1.63 15.62
C LEU A 343 -15.42 -0.37 16.45
N HIS A 344 -14.83 0.76 16.05
CA HIS A 344 -15.09 2.04 16.70
C HIS A 344 -16.57 2.47 16.60
N LEU A 345 -17.21 2.29 15.43
CA LEU A 345 -18.64 2.58 15.28
C LEU A 345 -19.50 1.66 16.17
N LEU A 346 -19.13 0.38 16.30
CA LEU A 346 -19.83 -0.53 17.21
C LEU A 346 -19.61 -0.17 18.70
N ASP A 347 -18.43 0.33 19.06
CA ASP A 347 -18.18 0.90 20.39
C ASP A 347 -19.16 2.07 20.65
N LEU A 348 -19.29 3.01 19.70
CA LEU A 348 -20.22 4.14 19.83
C LEU A 348 -21.70 3.71 19.91
N VAL A 349 -22.10 2.69 19.15
CA VAL A 349 -23.48 2.17 19.17
C VAL A 349 -23.82 1.56 20.53
N ASP A 350 -22.95 0.68 21.02
CA ASP A 350 -23.22 -0.04 22.26
C ASP A 350 -23.09 0.85 23.51
N ASP A 351 -22.25 1.90 23.43
CA ASP A 351 -22.11 2.91 24.48
C ASP A 351 -23.22 3.99 24.39
N GLY A 352 -24.13 3.89 23.42
CA GLY A 352 -25.28 4.79 23.26
C GLY A 352 -24.96 6.18 22.68
N SER A 353 -23.75 6.38 22.16
CA SER A 353 -23.29 7.64 21.57
C SER A 353 -23.76 7.83 20.11
N THR A 354 -24.12 6.74 19.42
CA THR A 354 -24.75 6.78 18.09
C THR A 354 -25.83 5.70 17.97
N THR A 355 -26.68 5.80 16.95
CA THR A 355 -27.71 4.79 16.67
C THR A 355 -27.20 3.74 15.68
N SER A 356 -27.81 2.56 15.66
CA SER A 356 -27.45 1.52 14.68
C SER A 356 -27.70 1.97 13.23
N ASP A 357 -28.70 2.82 12.98
CA ASP A 357 -29.01 3.33 11.64
C ASP A 357 -27.97 4.34 11.16
N ASP A 358 -27.53 5.24 12.06
CA ASP A 358 -26.45 6.20 11.78
C ASP A 358 -25.11 5.47 11.55
N ALA A 359 -24.80 4.44 12.34
CA ALA A 359 -23.65 3.58 12.10
C ALA A 359 -23.76 2.77 10.78
N ALA A 360 -24.97 2.33 10.41
CA ALA A 360 -25.19 1.63 9.14
C ALA A 360 -24.94 2.54 7.93
N GLU A 361 -25.41 3.79 8.00
CA GLU A 361 -25.14 4.80 6.96
C GLU A 361 -23.65 5.17 6.92
N ALA A 362 -22.97 5.26 8.07
CA ALA A 362 -21.52 5.43 8.14
C ALA A 362 -20.76 4.30 7.41
N LEU A 363 -21.14 3.04 7.64
CA LEU A 363 -20.52 1.89 6.97
C LEU A 363 -20.85 1.81 5.48
N LYS A 364 -22.00 2.33 5.04
CA LYS A 364 -22.33 2.50 3.62
C LYS A 364 -21.38 3.49 2.94
N TYR A 365 -20.95 4.55 3.62
CA TYR A 365 -19.91 5.45 3.10
C TYR A 365 -18.55 4.75 2.97
N VAL A 366 -18.20 3.89 3.93
CA VAL A 366 -16.99 3.05 3.83
C VAL A 366 -17.06 2.13 2.62
N GLU A 367 -18.18 1.45 2.42
CA GLU A 367 -18.42 0.60 1.24
C GLU A 367 -18.28 1.42 -0.05
N SER A 368 -18.96 2.56 -0.14
CA SER A 368 -18.90 3.45 -1.30
C SER A 368 -17.47 3.90 -1.62
N TYR A 369 -16.73 4.31 -0.59
CA TYR A 369 -15.35 4.74 -0.73
C TYR A 369 -14.46 3.63 -1.31
N LEU A 370 -14.63 2.39 -0.86
CA LEU A 370 -13.88 1.23 -1.37
C LEU A 370 -14.27 0.88 -2.82
N VAL A 371 -15.59 0.83 -3.10
CA VAL A 371 -16.11 0.47 -4.43
C VAL A 371 -15.74 1.51 -5.48
N ARG A 372 -15.96 2.79 -5.20
CA ARG A 372 -15.64 3.87 -6.13
C ARG A 372 -14.15 3.91 -6.46
N ARG A 373 -13.28 3.72 -5.47
CA ARG A 373 -11.83 3.64 -5.72
C ARG A 373 -11.46 2.48 -6.63
N LEU A 374 -12.10 1.32 -6.50
CA LEU A 374 -11.86 0.18 -7.39
C LEU A 374 -12.32 0.50 -8.82
N ILE A 375 -13.55 0.98 -9.01
CA ILE A 375 -14.08 1.32 -10.34
C ILE A 375 -13.23 2.41 -11.00
N CYS A 376 -12.89 3.46 -10.25
CA CYS A 376 -12.06 4.55 -10.74
C CYS A 376 -10.55 4.22 -10.76
N GLN A 377 -10.15 2.98 -10.43
CA GLN A 377 -8.75 2.53 -10.40
C GLN A 377 -7.83 3.45 -9.60
N THR A 378 -8.33 3.97 -8.48
CA THR A 378 -7.54 4.76 -7.53
C THR A 378 -6.64 3.83 -6.74
N SER A 379 -5.36 4.20 -6.59
CA SER A 379 -4.36 3.43 -5.84
C SER A 379 -4.88 3.00 -4.47
N THR A 380 -4.62 1.75 -4.07
CA THR A 380 -4.94 1.25 -2.72
C THR A 380 -3.84 1.59 -1.70
N THR A 381 -2.76 2.26 -2.12
CA THR A 381 -1.66 2.65 -1.25
C THR A 381 -2.17 3.58 -0.15
N GLY A 382 -1.82 3.26 1.10
CA GLY A 382 -2.21 4.04 2.27
C GLY A 382 -3.64 3.80 2.78
N LEU A 383 -4.42 2.92 2.15
CA LEU A 383 -5.80 2.64 2.59
C LEU A 383 -5.85 2.15 4.04
N ASN A 384 -5.00 1.18 4.41
CA ASN A 384 -4.89 0.70 5.79
C ASN A 384 -4.58 1.84 6.77
N ARG A 385 -3.70 2.77 6.40
CA ARG A 385 -3.34 3.91 7.24
C ARG A 385 -4.54 4.83 7.50
N ILE A 386 -5.31 5.14 6.45
CA ILE A 386 -6.50 5.99 6.56
C ILE A 386 -7.49 5.40 7.56
N PHE A 387 -7.81 4.11 7.47
CA PHE A 387 -8.77 3.49 8.38
C PHE A 387 -8.23 3.28 9.79
N MET A 388 -6.92 3.10 9.97
CA MET A 388 -6.29 3.06 11.30
C MET A 388 -6.33 4.44 11.99
N GLU A 389 -6.20 5.53 11.25
CA GLU A 389 -6.28 6.91 11.78
C GLU A 389 -7.73 7.30 12.14
N ALA A 390 -8.73 6.67 11.52
CA ALA A 390 -10.14 7.08 11.63
C ALA A 390 -10.68 7.13 13.07
N PRO A 391 -10.53 6.12 13.95
CA PRO A 391 -11.06 6.17 15.31
C PRO A 391 -10.57 7.37 16.13
N LYS A 392 -9.38 7.89 15.83
CA LYS A 392 -8.78 9.03 16.53
C LYS A 392 -9.23 10.38 15.97
N GLU A 393 -9.48 10.44 14.66
CA GLU A 393 -9.69 11.70 13.94
C GLU A 393 -11.14 12.02 13.62
N LEU A 394 -12.07 11.09 13.88
CA LEU A 394 -13.49 11.36 13.69
C LEU A 394 -13.98 12.46 14.63
N GLU A 395 -14.74 13.39 14.05
CA GLU A 395 -15.45 14.43 14.78
C GLU A 395 -16.52 13.77 15.67
N THR A 396 -16.54 14.08 16.97
CA THR A 396 -17.46 13.49 17.96
C THR A 396 -18.67 14.36 18.25
N ASP A 397 -18.73 15.56 17.69
CA ASP A 397 -19.75 16.59 17.91
C ASP A 397 -20.96 16.50 16.96
N ARG A 398 -21.07 15.39 16.22
CA ARG A 398 -22.04 15.22 15.13
C ARG A 398 -22.39 13.75 14.91
N PRO A 399 -23.42 13.45 14.09
CA PRO A 399 -23.76 12.07 13.73
C PRO A 399 -22.56 11.34 13.11
N ALA A 400 -22.41 10.06 13.45
CA ALA A 400 -21.31 9.22 13.02
C ALA A 400 -21.25 9.09 11.49
N ALA A 401 -22.41 9.03 10.81
CA ALA A 401 -22.46 9.00 9.35
C ALA A 401 -21.85 10.28 8.74
N GLU A 402 -22.18 11.45 9.30
CA GLU A 402 -21.63 12.72 8.84
C GLU A 402 -20.12 12.79 9.09
N ALA A 403 -19.67 12.45 10.31
CA ALA A 403 -18.26 12.45 10.69
C ALA A 403 -17.42 11.55 9.75
N VAL A 404 -17.91 10.33 9.48
CA VAL A 404 -17.23 9.37 8.58
C VAL A 404 -17.19 9.89 7.15
N ARG A 405 -18.31 10.45 6.66
CA ARG A 405 -18.36 11.00 5.30
C ARG A 405 -17.40 12.19 5.14
N ARG A 406 -17.34 13.10 6.11
CA ARG A 406 -16.41 14.24 6.14
C ARG A 406 -14.96 13.76 6.22
N PHE A 407 -14.69 12.82 7.12
CA PHE A 407 -13.38 12.19 7.26
C PHE A 407 -12.91 11.63 5.92
N LEU A 408 -13.67 10.75 5.27
CA LEU A 408 -13.27 10.15 3.99
C LEU A 408 -13.20 11.17 2.83
N SER A 409 -13.95 12.27 2.91
CA SER A 409 -13.90 13.38 1.94
C SER A 409 -12.67 14.28 2.07
N GLY A 410 -11.81 14.04 3.07
CA GLY A 410 -10.60 14.83 3.30
C GLY A 410 -9.62 14.85 2.10
N ARG A 411 -8.97 16.00 1.87
CA ARG A 411 -8.10 16.25 0.69
C ARG A 411 -7.05 15.17 0.40
N ARG A 412 -6.48 14.54 1.44
CA ARG A 412 -5.42 13.53 1.31
C ARG A 412 -5.93 12.10 1.16
N ARG A 413 -7.25 11.87 1.22
CA ARG A 413 -7.85 10.54 1.23
C ARG A 413 -8.30 10.09 -0.14
N ARG A 414 -8.66 11.01 -1.06
CA ARG A 414 -9.11 10.73 -2.44
C ARG A 414 -10.35 9.81 -2.51
N TRP A 415 -11.52 10.40 -2.43
CA TRP A 415 -12.79 9.71 -2.70
C TRP A 415 -13.31 10.14 -4.07
N PRO A 416 -13.39 9.24 -5.06
CA PRO A 416 -13.86 9.62 -6.39
C PRO A 416 -15.27 10.24 -6.40
N SER A 417 -15.41 11.35 -7.11
CA SER A 417 -16.66 12.05 -7.37
C SER A 417 -17.60 11.27 -8.30
N ASP A 418 -18.85 11.72 -8.42
CA ASP A 418 -19.84 11.10 -9.31
C ASP A 418 -19.40 11.19 -10.78
N GLU A 419 -18.72 12.27 -11.16
CA GLU A 419 -18.23 12.46 -12.52
C GLU A 419 -17.04 11.55 -12.83
N GLU A 420 -16.09 11.41 -11.90
CA GLU A 420 -15.00 10.43 -12.06
C GLU A 420 -15.54 8.99 -12.15
N LEU A 421 -16.59 8.69 -11.38
CA LEU A 421 -17.26 7.39 -11.44
C LEU A 421 -17.91 7.17 -12.82
N ARG A 422 -18.62 8.17 -13.34
CA ARG A 422 -19.22 8.15 -14.69
C ARG A 422 -18.17 7.91 -15.78
N GLN A 423 -17.09 8.69 -15.76
CA GLN A 423 -16.00 8.55 -16.71
C GLN A 423 -15.35 7.17 -16.62
N ALA A 424 -15.09 6.68 -15.40
CA ALA A 424 -14.49 5.38 -15.20
C ALA A 424 -15.36 4.22 -15.70
N ILE A 425 -16.67 4.27 -15.45
CA ILE A 425 -17.61 3.24 -15.92
C ILE A 425 -17.65 3.18 -17.45
N ARG A 426 -17.52 4.33 -18.13
CA ARG A 426 -17.53 4.43 -19.60
C ARG A 426 -16.24 3.97 -20.26
N SER A 427 -15.07 4.25 -19.68
CA SER A 427 -13.79 4.14 -20.40
C SER A 427 -12.72 3.27 -19.74
N LYS A 428 -12.80 2.98 -18.44
CA LYS A 428 -11.75 2.19 -17.77
C LYS A 428 -11.97 0.69 -17.94
N PRO A 429 -10.89 -0.12 -18.05
CA PRO A 429 -10.98 -1.57 -18.10
C PRO A 429 -11.33 -2.14 -16.71
N PHE A 430 -12.61 -2.06 -16.34
CA PHE A 430 -13.14 -2.55 -15.06
C PHE A 430 -12.83 -4.03 -14.84
N TYR A 431 -12.87 -4.84 -15.91
CA TYR A 431 -12.62 -6.27 -15.77
C TYR A 431 -11.25 -6.56 -15.15
N TRP A 432 -10.24 -5.69 -15.31
CA TRP A 432 -8.90 -5.86 -14.71
C TRP A 432 -8.74 -5.22 -13.33
N SER A 433 -9.81 -4.64 -12.80
CA SER A 433 -9.76 -3.87 -11.56
C SER A 433 -10.09 -4.75 -10.35
N GLY A 434 -9.16 -4.81 -9.39
CA GLY A 434 -9.33 -5.54 -8.13
C GLY A 434 -9.43 -7.06 -8.27
N ARG A 435 -9.95 -7.72 -7.23
CA ARG A 435 -10.02 -9.19 -7.17
C ARG A 435 -11.31 -9.72 -7.80
N PRO A 436 -11.33 -10.96 -8.33
CA PRO A 436 -12.54 -11.55 -8.91
C PRO A 436 -13.82 -11.42 -8.04
N PRO A 437 -13.79 -11.70 -6.72
CA PRO A 437 -14.97 -11.55 -5.88
C PRO A 437 -15.50 -10.10 -5.79
N GLN A 438 -14.62 -9.10 -5.85
CA GLN A 438 -15.01 -7.69 -5.80
C GLN A 438 -15.70 -7.25 -7.10
N ARG A 439 -15.23 -7.73 -8.25
CA ARG A 439 -15.88 -7.50 -9.55
C ARG A 439 -17.28 -8.09 -9.56
N SER A 440 -17.41 -9.36 -9.13
CA SER A 440 -18.70 -10.02 -9.03
C SER A 440 -19.63 -9.34 -8.02
N TYR A 441 -19.09 -8.86 -6.89
CA TYR A 441 -19.85 -8.10 -5.88
C TYR A 441 -20.46 -6.83 -6.48
N ILE A 442 -19.69 -6.04 -7.23
CA ILE A 442 -20.18 -4.80 -7.85
C ILE A 442 -21.29 -5.09 -8.86
N LEU A 443 -21.09 -6.07 -9.76
CA LEU A 443 -22.10 -6.46 -10.74
C LEU A 443 -23.36 -7.00 -10.07
N ARG A 444 -23.21 -7.81 -9.01
CA ARG A 444 -24.33 -8.30 -8.20
C ARG A 444 -25.11 -7.16 -7.57
N ARG A 445 -24.44 -6.15 -7.00
CA ARG A 445 -25.10 -5.00 -6.38
C ARG A 445 -25.83 -4.13 -7.38
N LEU A 446 -25.29 -3.98 -8.60
CA LEU A 446 -25.98 -3.31 -9.69
C LEU A 446 -27.24 -4.09 -10.10
N GLU A 447 -27.16 -5.42 -10.22
CA GLU A 447 -28.32 -6.28 -10.50
C GLU A 447 -29.39 -6.18 -9.39
N GLU A 448 -29.00 -6.34 -8.12
CA GLU A 448 -29.91 -6.25 -6.97
C GLU A 448 -30.62 -4.88 -6.91
N SER A 449 -30.01 -3.81 -7.43
CA SER A 449 -30.63 -2.48 -7.47
C SER A 449 -31.84 -2.39 -8.41
N HIS A 450 -32.07 -3.37 -9.30
CA HIS A 450 -33.28 -3.42 -10.11
C HIS A 450 -34.52 -3.76 -9.28
N GLY A 451 -34.36 -4.27 -8.05
CA GLY A 451 -35.47 -4.50 -7.13
C GLY A 451 -36.45 -5.58 -7.60
N SER A 452 -35.94 -6.65 -8.23
CA SER A 452 -36.77 -7.78 -8.67
C SER A 452 -37.60 -8.32 -7.51
N THR A 453 -38.89 -8.57 -7.78
CA THR A 453 -39.82 -9.21 -6.83
C THR A 453 -39.41 -10.63 -6.47
N GLU A 454 -38.69 -11.30 -7.38
CA GLU A 454 -38.08 -12.61 -7.18
C GLU A 454 -36.54 -12.46 -7.29
N PRO A 455 -35.83 -12.23 -6.16
CA PRO A 455 -34.40 -12.02 -6.19
C PRO A 455 -33.64 -13.32 -6.48
N VAL A 456 -32.59 -13.23 -7.30
CA VAL A 456 -31.74 -14.38 -7.63
C VAL A 456 -30.87 -14.76 -6.43
N ASP A 457 -30.80 -16.06 -6.11
CA ASP A 457 -29.84 -16.59 -5.14
C ASP A 457 -28.45 -16.71 -5.79
N PHE A 458 -27.66 -15.63 -5.67
CA PHE A 458 -26.31 -15.54 -6.24
C PHE A 458 -25.33 -16.59 -5.72
N VAL A 459 -25.58 -17.18 -4.53
CA VAL A 459 -24.72 -18.23 -3.97
C VAL A 459 -24.97 -19.55 -4.69
N LYS A 460 -26.24 -19.87 -4.97
CA LYS A 460 -26.60 -21.09 -5.72
C LYS A 460 -26.40 -20.97 -7.22
N ALA A 461 -26.58 -19.78 -7.78
CA ALA A 461 -26.57 -19.54 -9.22
C ALA A 461 -25.18 -19.68 -9.87
N ASN A 462 -24.10 -19.76 -9.09
CA ASN A 462 -22.71 -19.95 -9.55
C ASN A 462 -22.35 -19.08 -10.78
N LEU A 463 -22.65 -17.79 -10.69
CA LEU A 463 -22.51 -16.87 -11.81
C LEU A 463 -21.05 -16.44 -12.00
N SER A 464 -20.64 -16.33 -13.26
CA SER A 464 -19.36 -15.76 -13.68
C SER A 464 -19.56 -14.44 -14.42
N VAL A 465 -18.51 -13.63 -14.48
CA VAL A 465 -18.50 -12.40 -15.29
C VAL A 465 -18.38 -12.78 -16.76
N GLU A 466 -19.25 -12.20 -17.60
CA GLU A 466 -19.28 -12.40 -19.04
C GLU A 466 -19.10 -11.09 -19.82
N HIS A 467 -18.45 -11.21 -20.97
CA HIS A 467 -18.22 -10.16 -21.96
C HIS A 467 -19.26 -10.26 -23.06
N VAL A 468 -20.20 -9.32 -23.13
CA VAL A 468 -21.22 -9.34 -24.20
C VAL A 468 -20.54 -9.18 -25.56
N LEU A 469 -19.77 -8.10 -25.77
CA LEU A 469 -18.72 -8.00 -26.79
C LEU A 469 -17.55 -8.90 -26.36
N PRO A 470 -17.26 -10.03 -27.04
CA PRO A 470 -16.32 -11.04 -26.55
C PRO A 470 -14.86 -10.60 -26.57
N GLN A 471 -14.03 -11.15 -25.67
CA GLN A 471 -12.58 -10.91 -25.64
C GLN A 471 -11.83 -11.39 -26.89
N ARG A 472 -12.37 -12.42 -27.56
CA ARG A 472 -11.87 -12.95 -28.83
C ARG A 472 -13.01 -12.88 -29.85
N PRO A 473 -13.32 -11.70 -30.38
CA PRO A 473 -14.45 -11.48 -31.26
C PRO A 473 -14.28 -12.27 -32.57
N ALA A 474 -15.39 -12.82 -33.08
CA ALA A 474 -15.45 -13.31 -34.46
C ALA A 474 -15.49 -12.12 -35.45
N ALA A 475 -15.22 -12.37 -36.74
CA ALA A 475 -15.18 -11.31 -37.77
C ALA A 475 -16.44 -10.43 -37.79
N SER A 476 -17.63 -11.02 -37.61
CA SER A 476 -18.91 -10.30 -37.59
C SER A 476 -19.03 -9.23 -36.50
N TRP A 477 -18.26 -9.33 -35.42
CA TRP A 477 -18.19 -8.29 -34.39
C TRP A 477 -17.36 -7.09 -34.85
N PHE A 478 -16.30 -7.31 -35.62
CA PHE A 478 -15.51 -6.21 -36.19
C PHE A 478 -16.26 -5.49 -37.29
N ASP A 479 -17.05 -6.21 -38.08
CA ASP A 479 -17.95 -5.60 -39.08
C ASP A 479 -18.94 -4.65 -38.40
N LEU A 480 -19.52 -5.04 -37.27
CA LEU A 480 -20.43 -4.18 -36.48
C LEU A 480 -19.71 -2.94 -35.92
N LEU A 481 -18.48 -3.11 -35.42
CA LEU A 481 -17.70 -2.00 -34.85
C LEU A 481 -17.17 -1.03 -35.92
N ALA A 482 -16.94 -1.48 -37.15
CA ALA A 482 -16.46 -0.65 -38.25
C ALA A 482 -17.40 0.51 -38.59
N ASP A 483 -18.71 0.34 -38.39
CA ASP A 483 -19.69 1.41 -38.59
C ASP A 483 -19.61 2.53 -37.53
N GLU A 484 -18.88 2.30 -36.43
CA GLU A 484 -18.79 3.21 -35.27
C GLU A 484 -17.37 3.72 -34.97
N THR A 485 -16.40 3.41 -35.84
CA THR A 485 -15.03 3.91 -35.75
C THR A 485 -14.91 5.35 -36.20
N GLU A 486 -14.05 6.12 -35.51
CA GLU A 486 -13.63 7.44 -35.97
C GLU A 486 -12.71 7.33 -37.21
N PRO A 487 -12.54 8.39 -38.05
CA PRO A 487 -11.78 8.32 -39.31
C PRO A 487 -10.34 7.79 -39.22
N ASN A 488 -9.70 7.87 -38.05
CA ASN A 488 -8.34 7.40 -37.79
C ASN A 488 -8.28 6.26 -36.77
N GLN A 489 -9.38 5.53 -36.57
CA GLN A 489 -9.49 4.44 -35.59
C GLN A 489 -9.87 3.13 -36.28
N THR A 490 -9.16 2.06 -35.95
CA THR A 490 -9.49 0.72 -36.42
C THR A 490 -10.57 0.06 -35.55
N PRO A 491 -11.36 -0.90 -36.08
CA PRO A 491 -12.32 -1.68 -35.28
C PRO A 491 -11.66 -2.43 -34.11
N GLN A 492 -10.39 -2.83 -34.27
CA GLN A 492 -9.60 -3.45 -33.20
C GLN A 492 -9.30 -2.47 -32.07
N GLU A 493 -8.87 -1.26 -32.38
CA GLU A 493 -8.63 -0.22 -31.35
C GLU A 493 -9.93 0.15 -30.63
N LEU A 494 -11.06 0.24 -31.36
CA LEU A 494 -12.36 0.48 -30.74
C LEU A 494 -12.78 -0.68 -29.84
N HIS A 495 -12.58 -1.93 -30.26
CA HIS A 495 -12.80 -3.12 -29.45
C HIS A 495 -11.97 -3.04 -28.15
N ASP A 496 -10.68 -2.75 -28.24
CA ASP A 496 -9.76 -2.75 -27.09
C ASP A 496 -10.14 -1.69 -26.04
N LEU A 497 -10.74 -0.57 -26.47
CA LEU A 497 -11.28 0.45 -25.58
C LEU A 497 -12.56 0.01 -24.85
N LEU A 498 -13.38 -0.85 -25.45
CA LEU A 498 -14.74 -1.16 -24.96
C LEU A 498 -14.82 -2.49 -24.22
N VAL A 499 -14.08 -3.50 -24.67
CA VAL A 499 -14.26 -4.90 -24.29
C VAL A 499 -14.23 -5.11 -22.78
N HIS A 500 -13.38 -4.39 -22.04
CA HIS A 500 -13.23 -4.56 -20.59
C HIS A 500 -13.97 -3.51 -19.75
N THR A 501 -14.76 -2.63 -20.37
CA THR A 501 -15.53 -1.59 -19.67
C THR A 501 -16.73 -2.18 -18.93
N LEU A 502 -17.17 -1.53 -17.85
CA LEU A 502 -18.31 -2.02 -17.06
C LEU A 502 -19.61 -2.08 -17.89
N GLY A 503 -19.77 -1.15 -18.85
CA GLY A 503 -20.87 -1.13 -19.80
C GLY A 503 -21.00 -2.41 -20.65
N ASN A 504 -19.90 -3.14 -20.87
CA ASN A 504 -19.89 -4.39 -21.65
C ASN A 504 -20.01 -5.67 -20.79
N LEU A 505 -19.99 -5.56 -19.47
CA LEU A 505 -19.89 -6.72 -18.57
C LEU A 505 -21.23 -7.05 -17.91
N THR A 506 -21.50 -8.34 -17.76
CA THR A 506 -22.67 -8.84 -17.03
C THR A 506 -22.35 -10.13 -16.26
N LEU A 507 -23.33 -10.66 -15.54
CA LEU A 507 -23.24 -11.95 -14.84
C LEU A 507 -24.02 -13.03 -15.61
N THR A 508 -23.49 -14.25 -15.66
CA THR A 508 -24.15 -15.40 -16.29
C THR A 508 -23.71 -16.73 -15.69
N GLY A 509 -24.62 -17.71 -15.68
CA GLY A 509 -24.32 -19.11 -15.37
C GLY A 509 -23.94 -19.96 -16.60
N ASP A 510 -24.16 -19.42 -17.79
CA ASP A 510 -24.03 -20.13 -19.08
C ASP A 510 -22.87 -19.58 -19.93
N ASN A 511 -21.79 -19.11 -19.28
CA ASN A 511 -20.68 -18.42 -19.95
C ASN A 511 -20.09 -19.22 -21.14
N ALA A 512 -19.92 -20.54 -20.96
CA ALA A 512 -19.41 -21.42 -22.01
C ALA A 512 -20.30 -21.47 -23.28
N LYS A 513 -21.62 -21.28 -23.13
CA LYS A 513 -22.56 -21.26 -24.26
C LYS A 513 -22.56 -19.91 -24.99
N LEU A 514 -22.27 -18.83 -24.29
CA LEU A 514 -22.20 -17.49 -24.87
C LEU A 514 -20.90 -17.30 -25.67
N SER A 515 -19.74 -17.54 -25.05
CA SER A 515 -18.41 -17.55 -25.70
C SER A 515 -18.20 -16.37 -26.68
N ASN A 516 -17.63 -16.61 -27.86
CA ASN A 516 -17.48 -15.62 -28.93
C ASN A 516 -18.63 -15.61 -29.95
N SER A 517 -19.81 -16.13 -29.58
CA SER A 517 -20.96 -16.18 -30.47
C SER A 517 -21.38 -14.79 -30.96
N PRO A 518 -22.01 -14.68 -32.16
CA PRO A 518 -22.61 -13.43 -32.62
C PRO A 518 -23.65 -12.89 -31.63
N PHE A 519 -23.86 -11.57 -31.64
CA PHE A 519 -24.77 -10.92 -30.69
C PHE A 519 -26.18 -11.52 -30.70
N GLU A 520 -26.76 -11.80 -31.87
CA GLU A 520 -28.08 -12.42 -31.99
C GLU A 520 -28.21 -13.75 -31.21
N ARG A 521 -27.14 -14.56 -31.22
CA ARG A 521 -27.12 -15.81 -30.46
C ARG A 521 -27.01 -15.54 -28.96
N LYS A 522 -26.21 -14.56 -28.56
CA LYS A 522 -26.12 -14.13 -27.16
C LYS A 522 -27.46 -13.57 -26.66
N GLN A 523 -28.13 -12.79 -27.48
CA GLN A 523 -29.45 -12.21 -27.22
C GLN A 523 -30.48 -13.29 -26.85
N GLN A 524 -30.59 -14.35 -27.66
CA GLN A 524 -31.50 -15.47 -27.39
C GLN A 524 -31.24 -16.16 -26.04
N LEU A 525 -29.96 -16.32 -25.66
CA LEU A 525 -29.58 -16.94 -24.41
C LEU A 525 -29.83 -16.00 -23.22
N LEU A 526 -29.51 -14.72 -23.37
CA LEU A 526 -29.67 -13.69 -22.33
C LEU A 526 -31.14 -13.32 -22.07
N ASP A 527 -32.02 -13.40 -23.08
CA ASP A 527 -33.45 -13.12 -22.97
C ASP A 527 -34.14 -14.06 -21.97
N SER A 528 -33.70 -15.31 -21.91
CA SER A 528 -34.18 -16.31 -20.95
C SER A 528 -33.61 -16.18 -19.53
N SER A 529 -32.75 -15.19 -19.29
CA SER A 529 -32.09 -15.01 -18.00
C SER A 529 -33.03 -14.42 -16.94
N ALA A 530 -32.89 -14.90 -15.70
CA ALA A 530 -33.55 -14.31 -14.54
C ALA A 530 -32.94 -12.95 -14.11
N LEU A 531 -31.79 -12.57 -14.68
CA LEU A 531 -31.10 -11.33 -14.35
C LEU A 531 -31.63 -10.18 -15.22
N ARG A 532 -32.06 -9.09 -14.60
CA ARG A 532 -32.61 -7.93 -15.29
C ARG A 532 -31.58 -7.25 -16.17
N MET A 533 -30.32 -7.18 -15.74
CA MET A 533 -29.22 -6.65 -16.57
C MET A 533 -29.07 -7.44 -17.87
N ASN A 534 -29.32 -8.76 -17.88
CA ASN A 534 -29.24 -9.59 -19.08
C ASN A 534 -30.44 -9.37 -20.00
N GLN A 535 -31.65 -9.23 -19.45
CA GLN A 535 -32.85 -8.89 -20.23
C GLN A 535 -32.73 -7.53 -20.92
N GLU A 536 -32.13 -6.54 -20.24
CA GLU A 536 -31.87 -5.23 -20.84
C GLU A 536 -30.86 -5.31 -21.99
N ILE A 537 -29.82 -6.14 -21.87
CA ILE A 537 -28.89 -6.41 -22.98
C ILE A 537 -29.63 -7.11 -24.13
N ALA A 538 -30.47 -8.09 -23.82
CA ALA A 538 -31.20 -8.86 -24.82
C ALA A 538 -32.28 -8.05 -25.56
N ALA A 539 -32.74 -6.94 -25.00
CA ALA A 539 -33.71 -6.06 -25.63
C ALA A 539 -33.10 -5.15 -26.72
N GLU A 540 -31.77 -4.97 -26.72
CA GLU A 540 -31.10 -4.17 -27.75
C GLU A 540 -31.06 -4.93 -29.08
N ARG A 541 -31.17 -4.20 -30.20
CA ARG A 541 -31.14 -4.79 -31.55
C ARG A 541 -29.73 -5.15 -32.03
N ARG A 542 -28.72 -4.49 -31.47
CA ARG A 542 -27.30 -4.62 -31.80
C ARG A 542 -26.47 -4.31 -30.55
N TRP A 543 -25.17 -4.55 -30.60
CA TRP A 543 -24.28 -4.33 -29.45
C TRP A 543 -22.93 -3.75 -29.86
N GLY A 544 -22.90 -2.43 -30.08
CA GLY A 544 -21.72 -1.65 -30.46
C GLY A 544 -21.31 -0.61 -29.41
N LYS A 545 -20.50 0.37 -29.82
CA LYS A 545 -20.01 1.47 -28.96
C LYS A 545 -21.18 2.25 -28.36
N ALA A 546 -22.18 2.59 -29.17
CA ALA A 546 -23.35 3.34 -28.74
C ALA A 546 -24.13 2.64 -27.61
N GLU A 547 -24.44 1.35 -27.75
CA GLU A 547 -25.22 0.60 -26.76
C GLU A 547 -24.43 0.33 -25.48
N ILE A 548 -23.12 0.03 -25.60
CA ILE A 548 -22.22 -0.14 -24.46
C ILE A 548 -22.14 1.15 -23.63
N LEU A 549 -21.98 2.31 -24.29
CA LEU A 549 -21.93 3.60 -23.61
C LEU A 549 -23.27 4.02 -23.01
N ALA A 550 -24.39 3.78 -23.72
CA ALA A 550 -25.72 4.05 -23.19
C ALA A 550 -26.03 3.20 -21.94
N ARG A 551 -25.62 1.91 -21.94
CA ARG A 551 -25.71 1.07 -20.75
C ARG A 551 -24.77 1.55 -19.64
N ALA A 552 -23.55 1.96 -19.97
CA ALA A 552 -22.61 2.54 -19.00
C ALA A 552 -23.22 3.74 -18.26
N ASP A 553 -23.96 4.61 -18.96
CA ASP A 553 -24.66 5.74 -18.36
C ASP A 553 -25.79 5.28 -17.42
N ARG A 554 -26.62 4.32 -17.84
CA ARG A 554 -27.67 3.73 -16.97
C ARG A 554 -27.09 3.10 -15.70
N LEU A 555 -25.99 2.37 -15.83
CA LEU A 555 -25.28 1.78 -14.70
C LEU A 555 -24.66 2.83 -13.78
N THR A 556 -24.23 3.96 -14.33
CA THR A 556 -23.68 5.07 -13.55
C THR A 556 -24.72 5.63 -12.59
N GLU A 557 -25.94 5.89 -13.07
CA GLU A 557 -27.00 6.45 -12.21
C GLU A 557 -27.36 5.49 -11.05
N ARG A 558 -27.38 4.18 -11.32
CA ARG A 558 -27.52 3.16 -10.27
C ARG A 558 -26.33 3.15 -9.31
N ALA A 559 -25.11 3.21 -9.84
CA ALA A 559 -23.88 3.20 -9.04
C ALA A 559 -23.79 4.42 -8.11
N VAL A 560 -24.17 5.61 -8.57
CA VAL A 560 -24.20 6.83 -7.76
C VAL A 560 -25.19 6.70 -6.59
N SER A 561 -26.37 6.11 -6.84
CA SER A 561 -27.36 5.86 -5.78
C SER A 561 -26.91 4.80 -4.76
N LEU A 562 -26.28 3.71 -5.22
CA LEU A 562 -25.80 2.63 -4.35
C LEU A 562 -24.60 3.06 -3.50
N TRP A 563 -23.69 3.81 -4.12
CA TRP A 563 -22.41 4.22 -3.54
C TRP A 563 -22.31 5.74 -3.60
N PRO A 564 -22.77 6.48 -2.58
CA PRO A 564 -22.74 7.95 -2.57
C PRO A 564 -21.32 8.54 -2.57
N GLY A 565 -21.11 9.67 -3.23
CA GLY A 565 -19.81 10.35 -3.32
C GLY A 565 -19.44 11.23 -2.11
N PRO A 566 -18.27 11.90 -2.15
CA PRO A 566 -17.81 12.82 -1.11
C PRO A 566 -18.77 14.00 -0.89
N ILE A 567 -18.66 14.67 0.26
CA ILE A 567 -19.46 15.87 0.58
C ILE A 567 -19.13 17.01 -0.39
N GLY A 568 -20.15 17.77 -0.78
CA GLY A 568 -20.01 18.99 -1.58
C GLY A 568 -19.60 18.76 -3.03
N GLY A 569 -19.70 17.52 -3.53
CA GLY A 569 -19.15 17.18 -4.84
C GLY A 569 -17.67 17.57 -4.95
N VAL A 570 -16.96 17.60 -3.81
CA VAL A 570 -15.56 18.02 -3.74
C VAL A 570 -14.80 17.15 -4.73
N LYS A 571 -14.43 17.72 -5.88
CA LYS A 571 -13.40 17.20 -6.77
C LYS A 571 -12.13 17.09 -5.94
N PRO A 572 -11.71 15.91 -5.43
CA PRO A 572 -10.49 15.80 -4.67
C PRO A 572 -9.35 15.63 -5.68
N ALA A 573 -8.75 16.75 -6.10
CA ALA A 573 -7.53 16.82 -6.93
C ALA A 573 -7.48 15.74 -8.04
N GLY A 574 -8.52 15.72 -8.87
CA GLY A 574 -8.78 14.69 -9.87
C GLY A 574 -9.35 15.20 -11.19
N GLU A 575 -9.49 16.52 -11.36
CA GLU A 575 -8.80 17.05 -12.53
C GLU A 575 -7.34 16.71 -12.26
N GLU A 576 -6.68 16.01 -13.17
CA GLU A 576 -5.23 16.18 -13.26
C GLU A 576 -4.96 17.64 -12.97
N TRP A 577 -4.09 17.91 -11.99
CA TRP A 577 -3.62 19.27 -11.82
C TRP A 577 -3.35 19.81 -13.23
N PRO A 578 -3.99 20.90 -13.69
CA PRO A 578 -4.05 21.24 -15.12
C PRO A 578 -2.66 21.23 -15.78
N GLY A 579 -1.64 21.50 -14.98
CA GLY A 579 -0.24 21.32 -15.31
C GLY A 579 0.18 19.94 -15.85
N TRP A 580 -0.45 18.81 -15.51
CA TRP A 580 -0.12 17.50 -16.09
C TRP A 580 -0.71 17.31 -17.48
N ALA A 581 -1.92 17.80 -17.73
CA ALA A 581 -2.49 17.83 -19.08
C ALA A 581 -1.66 18.77 -19.97
N GLU A 582 -1.27 19.92 -19.42
CA GLU A 582 -0.38 20.89 -20.04
C GLU A 582 1.02 20.32 -20.32
N LEU A 583 1.62 19.60 -19.36
CA LEU A 583 2.87 18.87 -19.56
C LEU A 583 2.76 17.90 -20.73
N ARG A 584 1.70 17.07 -20.77
CA ARG A 584 1.54 16.07 -21.83
C ARG A 584 1.34 16.73 -23.19
N ALA A 585 0.53 17.78 -23.25
CA ALA A 585 0.35 18.56 -24.46
C ALA A 585 1.68 19.17 -24.93
N ALA A 586 2.50 19.71 -24.01
CA ALA A 586 3.78 20.33 -24.34
C ALA A 586 4.75 19.30 -24.92
N LEU A 587 4.89 18.13 -24.27
CA LEU A 587 5.79 17.07 -24.73
C LEU A 587 5.37 16.49 -26.08
N VAL A 588 4.06 16.44 -26.38
CA VAL A 588 3.54 16.01 -27.68
C VAL A 588 3.78 17.07 -28.77
N ALA A 589 3.71 18.35 -28.43
CA ALA A 589 3.92 19.45 -29.36
C ALA A 589 5.40 19.75 -29.67
N MET A 590 6.35 19.15 -28.93
CA MET A 590 7.78 19.37 -29.14
C MET A 590 8.24 18.90 -30.54
N PRO A 591 8.86 19.76 -31.35
CA PRO A 591 9.42 19.39 -32.65
C PRO A 591 10.51 18.30 -32.54
N SER A 592 10.65 17.45 -33.56
CA SER A 592 11.77 16.50 -33.64
C SER A 592 13.11 17.23 -33.57
N GLY A 593 14.10 16.65 -32.89
CA GLY A 593 15.42 17.27 -32.74
C GLY A 593 15.52 18.32 -31.63
N THR A 594 14.52 18.38 -30.74
CA THR A 594 14.51 19.24 -29.54
C THR A 594 14.35 18.45 -28.24
N TRP A 595 14.83 19.02 -27.14
CA TRP A 595 14.73 18.47 -25.78
C TRP A 595 14.38 19.57 -24.77
N THR A 596 14.01 19.22 -23.54
CA THR A 596 13.72 20.20 -22.47
C THR A 596 14.17 19.67 -21.11
N THR A 597 14.09 20.47 -20.03
CA THR A 597 14.47 20.03 -18.68
C THR A 597 13.28 19.80 -17.75
N TYR A 598 13.48 19.00 -16.69
CA TYR A 598 12.53 18.93 -15.57
C TYR A 598 12.24 20.30 -14.95
N GLY A 599 13.19 21.25 -15.04
CA GLY A 599 13.03 22.62 -14.60
C GLY A 599 12.06 23.41 -15.47
N ASP A 600 12.29 23.42 -16.78
CA ASP A 600 11.47 24.14 -17.75
C ASP A 600 10.04 23.61 -17.77
N VAL A 601 9.89 22.29 -17.72
CA VAL A 601 8.57 21.65 -17.65
C VAL A 601 7.89 21.99 -16.34
N ALA A 602 8.61 22.03 -15.22
CA ALA A 602 8.03 22.43 -13.93
C ALA A 602 7.61 23.89 -13.93
N GLU A 603 8.41 24.79 -14.50
CA GLU A 603 8.10 26.21 -14.61
C GLU A 603 6.86 26.45 -15.47
N LEU A 604 6.80 25.82 -16.66
CA LEU A 604 5.64 25.88 -17.57
C LEU A 604 4.33 25.61 -16.84
N ILE A 605 4.33 24.57 -16.02
CA ILE A 605 3.10 24.04 -15.42
C ILE A 605 2.84 24.66 -14.04
N GLY A 606 3.80 25.36 -13.44
CA GLY A 606 3.70 25.94 -12.09
C GLY A 606 4.01 24.94 -10.96
N SER A 607 4.99 24.05 -11.16
CA SER A 607 5.43 22.98 -10.25
C SER A 607 6.89 23.14 -9.81
N HIS A 608 7.39 22.11 -9.11
CA HIS A 608 8.83 21.89 -8.92
C HIS A 608 9.34 20.70 -9.76
N PRO A 609 10.65 20.63 -10.07
CA PRO A 609 11.23 19.57 -10.91
C PRO A 609 11.04 18.15 -10.36
N VAL A 610 11.06 17.99 -9.03
CA VAL A 610 10.94 16.67 -8.36
C VAL A 610 9.57 16.03 -8.58
N PRO A 611 8.44 16.74 -8.37
CA PRO A 611 7.12 16.29 -8.79
C PRO A 611 7.02 15.87 -10.25
N VAL A 612 7.62 16.65 -11.18
CA VAL A 612 7.64 16.33 -12.61
C VAL A 612 8.34 15.00 -12.88
N GLY A 613 9.53 14.80 -12.29
CA GLY A 613 10.27 13.55 -12.40
C GLY A 613 9.51 12.35 -11.81
N THR A 614 8.86 12.55 -10.66
CA THR A 614 8.04 11.50 -10.02
C THR A 614 6.83 11.14 -10.87
N TYR A 615 6.17 12.14 -11.47
CA TYR A 615 5.03 11.96 -12.36
C TYR A 615 5.43 11.18 -13.63
N LEU A 616 6.47 11.63 -14.33
CA LEU A 616 6.98 10.95 -15.53
C LEU A 616 7.45 9.52 -15.25
N GLY A 617 8.12 9.30 -14.11
CA GLY A 617 8.55 7.96 -13.69
C GLY A 617 7.40 7.02 -13.30
N SER A 618 6.29 7.57 -12.79
CA SER A 618 5.10 6.78 -12.42
C SER A 618 4.12 6.59 -13.58
N ASN A 619 4.31 7.31 -14.69
CA ASN A 619 3.44 7.27 -15.87
C ASN A 619 4.30 7.02 -17.13
N PRO A 620 4.84 5.80 -17.31
CA PRO A 620 5.78 5.49 -18.40
C PRO A 620 5.15 5.51 -19.80
N THR A 621 3.83 5.69 -19.89
CA THR A 621 3.07 5.84 -21.14
C THR A 621 3.01 7.28 -21.65
N VAL A 622 3.54 8.26 -20.90
CA VAL A 622 3.59 9.66 -21.35
C VAL A 622 4.45 9.78 -22.60
N ILE A 623 3.82 10.20 -23.71
CA ILE A 623 4.48 10.44 -24.99
C ILE A 623 5.48 11.59 -24.84
N GLY A 624 6.68 11.44 -25.42
CA GLY A 624 7.74 12.47 -25.35
C GLY A 624 8.49 12.55 -24.03
N ALA A 625 8.21 11.69 -23.02
CA ALA A 625 8.89 11.73 -21.71
C ALA A 625 10.43 11.58 -21.79
N TYR A 626 10.94 10.88 -22.80
CA TYR A 626 12.37 10.71 -23.04
C TYR A 626 13.08 12.01 -23.47
N ARG A 627 12.33 13.05 -23.87
CA ARG A 627 12.84 14.38 -24.23
C ARG A 627 13.08 15.29 -23.03
N VAL A 628 12.77 14.83 -21.81
CA VAL A 628 12.96 15.59 -20.56
C VAL A 628 14.26 15.15 -19.87
N LEU A 629 15.28 16.01 -19.97
CA LEU A 629 16.63 15.79 -19.47
C LEU A 629 16.89 16.55 -18.16
N THR A 630 18.00 16.23 -17.50
CA THR A 630 18.51 16.99 -16.36
C THR A 630 18.91 18.41 -16.80
N ALA A 631 19.08 19.32 -15.84
CA ALA A 631 19.47 20.70 -16.14
C ALA A 631 20.79 20.83 -16.91
N ASP A 632 21.69 19.84 -16.80
CA ASP A 632 22.95 19.76 -17.53
C ASP A 632 22.86 18.96 -18.86
N GLY A 633 21.64 18.67 -19.33
CA GLY A 633 21.39 18.05 -20.64
C GLY A 633 21.63 16.55 -20.70
N ARG A 634 21.58 15.83 -19.57
CA ARG A 634 21.77 14.37 -19.51
C ARG A 634 20.47 13.62 -19.26
N ILE A 635 20.44 12.37 -19.67
CA ILE A 635 19.31 11.47 -19.37
C ILE A 635 19.37 11.12 -17.88
N SER A 636 18.23 11.26 -17.19
CA SER A 636 18.15 10.92 -15.77
C SER A 636 18.40 9.42 -15.54
N ALA A 637 19.27 9.09 -14.58
CA ALA A 637 19.51 7.70 -14.18
C ALA A 637 18.26 6.99 -13.63
N ALA A 638 17.24 7.77 -13.22
CA ALA A 638 15.95 7.26 -12.76
C ALA A 638 14.94 7.03 -13.89
N PHE A 639 15.25 7.39 -15.14
CA PHE A 639 14.36 7.17 -16.28
C PHE A 639 14.14 5.67 -16.52
N ARG A 640 12.90 5.24 -16.70
CA ARG A 640 12.52 3.85 -17.00
C ARG A 640 11.41 3.82 -18.04
N TRP A 641 11.53 2.93 -19.02
CA TRP A 641 10.42 2.57 -19.89
C TRP A 641 9.37 1.74 -19.13
N ALA A 642 8.16 1.62 -19.69
CA ALA A 642 7.14 0.73 -19.16
C ALA A 642 7.66 -0.73 -19.17
N GLU A 643 7.34 -1.52 -18.14
CA GLU A 643 7.70 -2.93 -18.10
C GLU A 643 7.15 -3.67 -19.34
N GLY A 644 8.02 -4.38 -20.07
CA GLY A 644 7.67 -5.07 -21.32
C GLY A 644 7.77 -4.22 -22.59
N SER A 645 8.34 -3.01 -22.53
CA SER A 645 8.55 -2.14 -23.70
C SER A 645 9.87 -2.44 -24.43
N ASP A 646 9.81 -2.91 -25.68
CA ASP A 646 10.96 -3.14 -26.58
C ASP A 646 11.55 -1.83 -27.18
N ARG A 647 11.51 -0.71 -26.42
CA ARG A 647 11.93 0.61 -26.92
C ARG A 647 13.44 0.81 -26.78
N GLN A 648 14.04 1.43 -27.79
CA GLN A 648 15.45 1.83 -27.80
C GLN A 648 15.79 2.73 -26.59
N PRO A 649 17.07 2.76 -26.15
CA PRO A 649 17.54 3.71 -25.14
C PRO A 649 17.17 5.15 -25.48
N PRO A 650 16.78 5.99 -24.49
CA PRO A 650 16.38 7.38 -24.74
C PRO A 650 17.38 8.20 -25.56
N GLN A 651 18.68 7.96 -25.38
CA GLN A 651 19.72 8.66 -26.12
C GLN A 651 19.71 8.31 -27.61
N GLU A 652 19.45 7.03 -27.94
CA GLU A 652 19.38 6.56 -29.33
C GLU A 652 18.14 7.13 -30.03
N LEU A 653 17.00 7.21 -29.33
CA LEU A 653 15.80 7.86 -29.85
C LEU A 653 16.03 9.35 -30.11
N LEU A 654 16.60 10.08 -29.14
CA LEU A 654 16.90 11.51 -29.30
C LEU A 654 17.91 11.76 -30.42
N THR A 655 18.92 10.90 -30.55
CA THR A 655 19.89 10.98 -31.66
C THR A 655 19.22 10.72 -33.00
N GLY A 656 18.33 9.72 -33.07
CA GLY A 656 17.52 9.40 -34.26
C GLY A 656 16.55 10.52 -34.64
N GLU A 657 16.13 11.33 -33.68
CA GLU A 657 15.34 12.55 -33.89
C GLU A 657 16.17 13.78 -34.28
N GLY A 658 17.51 13.68 -34.27
CA GLY A 658 18.42 14.76 -34.64
C GLY A 658 19.00 15.56 -33.47
N VAL A 659 18.82 15.13 -32.21
CA VAL A 659 19.48 15.75 -31.05
C VAL A 659 20.95 15.38 -31.00
N ARG A 660 21.83 16.38 -31.00
CA ARG A 660 23.28 16.18 -30.93
C ARG A 660 23.73 16.06 -29.48
N PHE A 661 24.56 15.05 -29.20
CA PHE A 661 25.19 14.85 -27.91
C PHE A 661 26.71 15.05 -27.98
N ASP A 662 27.29 15.65 -26.95
CA ASP A 662 28.73 15.73 -26.79
C ASP A 662 29.34 14.37 -26.35
N PRO A 663 30.67 14.20 -26.38
CA PRO A 663 31.32 12.96 -25.93
C PRO A 663 31.06 12.57 -24.46
N SER A 664 30.55 13.50 -23.64
CA SER A 664 30.18 13.29 -22.24
C SER A 664 28.69 12.96 -22.04
N GLY A 665 27.95 12.78 -23.13
CA GLY A 665 26.53 12.43 -23.14
C GLY A 665 25.60 13.59 -22.82
N ARG A 666 26.02 14.84 -23.02
CA ARG A 666 25.18 16.03 -22.85
C ARG A 666 24.58 16.48 -24.17
N ALA A 667 23.26 16.70 -24.19
CA ALA A 667 22.57 17.24 -25.34
C ALA A 667 22.97 18.71 -25.60
N HIS A 668 23.08 19.08 -26.88
CA HIS A 668 23.50 20.42 -27.27
C HIS A 668 22.48 21.48 -26.82
N GLY A 669 22.97 22.55 -26.18
CA GLY A 669 22.12 23.55 -25.53
C GLY A 669 21.18 24.32 -26.46
N SER A 670 21.59 24.55 -27.71
CA SER A 670 20.75 25.23 -28.72
C SER A 670 19.45 24.47 -29.05
N GLN A 671 19.43 23.15 -28.81
CA GLN A 671 18.28 22.28 -29.06
C GLN A 671 17.33 22.18 -27.85
N ARG A 672 17.63 22.87 -26.74
CA ARG A 672 16.77 22.92 -25.54
C ARG A 672 15.60 23.87 -25.75
N LEU A 673 14.39 23.45 -25.41
CA LEU A 673 13.21 24.28 -25.27
C LEU A 673 13.06 24.73 -23.82
N ASN A 674 13.04 26.05 -23.59
CA ASN A 674 12.77 26.63 -22.28
C ASN A 674 11.25 26.70 -21.99
N ALA A 675 10.86 27.10 -20.77
CA ALA A 675 9.46 27.14 -20.35
C ALA A 675 8.59 28.05 -21.26
N ALA A 676 9.14 29.18 -21.73
CA ALA A 676 8.41 30.11 -22.59
C ALA A 676 8.20 29.56 -24.01
N GLU A 677 9.20 28.88 -24.56
CA GLU A 677 9.08 28.19 -25.85
C GLU A 677 8.08 27.02 -25.76
N LEU A 678 8.07 26.27 -24.65
CA LEU A 678 7.07 25.21 -24.41
C LEU A 678 5.64 25.75 -24.32
N ALA A 679 5.44 26.89 -23.65
CA ALA A 679 4.12 27.52 -23.56
C ALA A 679 3.64 28.06 -24.92
N THR A 680 4.57 28.57 -25.73
CA THR A 680 4.30 29.00 -27.11
C THR A 680 3.78 27.84 -27.97
N LEU A 681 4.36 26.65 -27.83
CA LEU A 681 3.86 25.43 -28.51
C LEU A 681 2.42 25.07 -28.14
N LEU A 682 1.94 25.51 -26.97
CA LEU A 682 0.58 25.29 -26.49
C LEU A 682 -0.40 26.41 -26.87
N GLY A 683 0.05 27.40 -27.65
CA GLY A 683 -0.77 28.58 -27.96
C GLY A 683 -1.10 29.43 -26.72
N LYS A 684 -0.32 29.29 -25.65
CA LYS A 684 -0.44 30.13 -24.46
C LYS A 684 0.43 31.36 -24.63
N ASP A 685 -0.20 32.53 -24.58
CA ASP A 685 0.53 33.76 -24.32
C ASP A 685 1.08 33.69 -22.90
N VAL A 686 2.34 33.32 -22.78
CA VAL A 686 3.12 33.54 -21.56
C VAL A 686 3.04 35.03 -21.29
N THR A 687 2.57 35.41 -20.10
CA THR A 687 2.53 36.79 -19.61
C THR A 687 3.60 37.65 -20.26
N GLN A 688 3.16 38.65 -21.02
CA GLN A 688 3.99 39.77 -21.46
C GLN A 688 4.90 40.22 -20.31
N PRO A 689 6.17 40.50 -20.63
CA PRO A 689 6.48 41.90 -20.74
C PRO A 689 7.20 42.17 -22.07
N ALA A 690 6.40 42.43 -23.09
CA ALA A 690 6.70 43.38 -24.15
C ALA A 690 5.37 43.61 -24.87
N SER A 691 4.72 44.73 -24.59
CA SER A 691 3.86 45.28 -25.63
C SER A 691 4.78 45.43 -26.84
N HIS A 692 4.52 44.67 -27.90
CA HIS A 692 5.06 44.93 -29.24
C HIS A 692 4.52 46.24 -29.80
N ASP A 693 3.73 46.99 -29.02
CA ASP A 693 3.36 48.35 -29.34
C ASP A 693 4.64 49.19 -29.43
N PRO A 694 5.08 49.55 -30.64
CA PRO A 694 6.11 50.57 -30.78
C PRO A 694 5.75 51.75 -29.88
N LEU A 695 6.77 52.29 -29.21
CA LEU A 695 6.61 53.55 -28.52
C LEU A 695 6.08 54.59 -29.52
N PRO A 696 5.12 55.46 -29.12
CA PRO A 696 4.72 56.59 -29.94
C PRO A 696 5.97 57.38 -30.36
N ASP A 697 5.99 57.97 -31.55
CA ASP A 697 7.19 58.59 -32.13
C ASP A 697 7.94 59.57 -31.19
N GLY A 698 7.23 60.20 -30.25
CA GLY A 698 7.81 61.10 -29.24
C GLY A 698 8.62 60.43 -28.11
N GLU A 699 8.45 59.14 -27.85
CA GLU A 699 9.11 58.40 -26.76
C GLU A 699 10.29 57.52 -27.23
N ASN A 700 10.48 57.36 -28.55
CA ASN A 700 11.55 56.52 -29.12
C ASN A 700 12.96 57.07 -28.87
N ALA A 701 13.16 58.39 -28.82
CA ALA A 701 14.50 58.96 -28.63
C ALA A 701 15.09 58.69 -27.23
N PRO A 702 14.37 58.91 -26.10
CA PRO A 702 14.84 58.51 -24.78
C PRO A 702 15.06 56.99 -24.63
N ALA A 703 14.26 56.17 -25.31
CA ALA A 703 14.43 54.71 -25.28
C ALA A 703 15.67 54.27 -26.06
N ALA A 704 15.98 54.90 -27.20
CA ALA A 704 17.18 54.65 -27.96
C ALA A 704 18.46 54.93 -27.15
N GLU A 705 18.47 56.02 -26.36
CA GLU A 705 19.58 56.34 -25.47
C GLU A 705 19.75 55.30 -24.35
N ARG A 706 18.65 54.85 -23.74
CA ARG A 706 18.68 53.78 -22.72
C ARG A 706 19.17 52.45 -23.28
N PHE A 707 18.68 52.03 -24.45
CA PHE A 707 19.17 50.83 -25.14
C PHE A 707 20.68 50.90 -25.38
N ARG A 708 21.16 52.04 -25.91
CA ARG A 708 22.59 52.25 -26.17
C ARG A 708 23.42 52.19 -24.88
N ALA A 709 22.94 52.80 -23.80
CA ALA A 709 23.62 52.77 -22.51
C ALA A 709 23.73 51.34 -21.97
N GLN A 710 22.62 50.58 -21.97
CA GLN A 710 22.58 49.19 -21.52
C GLN A 710 23.49 48.29 -22.35
N LEU A 711 23.47 48.46 -23.67
CA LEU A 711 24.32 47.69 -24.57
C LEU A 711 25.81 47.98 -24.34
N GLN A 712 26.18 49.25 -24.15
CA GLN A 712 27.57 49.64 -23.88
C GLN A 712 28.06 49.17 -22.51
N GLU A 713 27.16 49.11 -21.52
CA GLU A 713 27.46 48.64 -20.17
C GLU A 713 27.69 47.13 -20.13
N HIS A 714 26.81 46.35 -20.78
CA HIS A 714 26.83 44.89 -20.68
C HIS A 714 27.66 44.20 -21.76
N TRP A 715 27.81 44.81 -22.95
CA TRP A 715 28.50 44.23 -24.10
C TRP A 715 29.34 45.28 -24.85
N PRO A 716 30.33 45.90 -24.18
CA PRO A 716 31.14 46.97 -24.78
C PRO A 716 31.84 46.56 -26.08
N GLU A 717 32.20 45.28 -26.23
CA GLU A 717 32.84 44.71 -27.41
C GLU A 717 31.89 44.53 -28.61
N ALA A 718 30.59 44.31 -28.38
CA ALA A 718 29.60 44.10 -29.44
C ALA A 718 28.76 45.35 -29.72
N SER A 719 28.83 46.36 -28.85
CA SER A 719 28.05 47.60 -28.93
C SER A 719 28.20 48.30 -30.28
N ALA A 720 29.43 48.44 -30.78
CA ALA A 720 29.70 49.07 -32.07
C ALA A 720 29.02 48.32 -33.22
N GLY A 721 29.16 46.98 -33.28
CA GLY A 721 28.59 46.16 -34.34
C GLY A 721 27.06 46.10 -34.33
N VAL A 722 26.44 46.07 -33.15
CA VAL A 722 24.97 46.15 -33.04
C VAL A 722 24.46 47.52 -33.50
N LEU A 723 25.08 48.62 -33.07
CA LEU A 723 24.67 49.97 -33.47
C LEU A 723 24.89 50.20 -34.98
N GLY A 724 26.01 49.73 -35.52
CA GLY A 724 26.28 49.79 -36.96
C GLY A 724 25.29 48.99 -37.78
N THR A 725 24.88 47.80 -37.30
CA THR A 725 23.81 47.01 -37.93
C THR A 725 22.45 47.73 -37.92
N LEU A 726 22.11 48.42 -36.82
CA LEU A 726 20.87 49.20 -36.73
C LEU A 726 20.89 50.44 -37.64
N ASP A 727 22.04 51.09 -37.80
CA ASP A 727 22.21 52.19 -38.74
C ASP A 727 22.14 51.70 -40.19
N PHE A 728 22.73 50.55 -40.49
CA PHE A 728 22.55 49.87 -41.78
C PHE A 728 21.07 49.58 -42.06
N TRP A 729 20.34 49.04 -41.09
CA TRP A 729 18.90 48.77 -41.23
C TRP A 729 18.09 50.03 -41.58
N ARG A 730 18.42 51.18 -40.97
CA ARG A 730 17.79 52.47 -41.29
C ARG A 730 18.07 52.92 -42.71
N LEU A 731 19.29 52.72 -43.20
CA LEU A 731 19.66 53.04 -44.59
C LEU A 731 18.91 52.20 -45.62
N GLN A 732 18.50 50.98 -45.25
CA GLN A 732 17.68 50.09 -46.09
C GLN A 732 16.18 50.45 -46.08
N GLY A 733 15.78 51.58 -45.47
CA GLY A 733 14.38 52.01 -45.40
C GLY A 733 13.60 51.43 -44.22
N GLY A 734 14.25 50.65 -43.35
CA GLY A 734 13.69 50.21 -42.08
C GLY A 734 13.68 51.32 -41.02
N HIS A 735 12.93 51.11 -39.94
CA HIS A 735 12.99 51.94 -38.75
C HIS A 735 13.23 51.07 -37.52
N VAL A 736 13.66 51.69 -36.42
CA VAL A 736 13.97 50.97 -35.18
C VAL A 736 12.98 51.40 -34.12
N THR A 737 12.40 50.42 -33.43
CA THR A 737 11.47 50.64 -32.33
C THR A 737 12.00 49.98 -31.06
N TYR A 738 11.59 50.52 -29.91
CA TYR A 738 12.12 50.09 -28.62
C TYR A 738 11.02 49.64 -27.66
N GLY A 739 11.35 48.68 -26.80
CA GLY A 739 10.48 48.19 -25.73
C GLY A 739 10.33 49.15 -24.54
N ARG A 740 9.34 48.88 -23.67
CA ARG A 740 8.96 49.74 -22.53
C ARG A 740 9.51 49.30 -21.16
N HIS A 741 10.33 48.26 -21.12
CA HIS A 741 10.70 47.55 -19.88
C HIS A 741 12.07 47.94 -19.33
N GLU A 742 12.40 47.41 -18.15
CA GLU A 742 13.69 47.65 -17.47
C GLU A 742 14.87 47.32 -18.38
N GLU A 743 14.84 46.16 -19.05
CA GLU A 743 15.65 45.93 -20.24
C GLU A 743 14.94 46.55 -21.45
N THR A 744 15.55 47.57 -22.04
CA THR A 744 15.01 48.19 -23.25
C THR A 744 15.37 47.29 -24.42
N SER A 745 14.41 46.55 -24.99
CA SER A 745 14.63 45.75 -26.20
C SER A 745 14.60 46.62 -27.46
N CYS A 746 15.20 46.12 -28.55
CA CYS A 746 15.27 46.80 -29.84
C CYS A 746 14.76 45.92 -30.98
N PHE A 747 13.89 46.48 -31.82
CA PHE A 747 13.25 45.81 -32.96
C PHE A 747 13.54 46.59 -34.26
N PRO A 748 14.32 46.01 -35.20
CA PRO A 748 14.50 46.55 -36.54
C PRO A 748 13.27 46.23 -37.40
N MET A 749 12.36 47.20 -37.50
CA MET A 749 11.07 47.08 -38.18
C MET A 749 11.17 47.51 -39.65
N LEU A 750 10.47 46.80 -40.52
CA LEU A 750 10.28 47.17 -41.93
C LEU A 750 8.77 47.19 -42.20
N ASP A 751 8.29 48.29 -42.78
CA ASP A 751 6.93 48.33 -43.36
C ASP A 751 7.02 47.88 -44.81
N ALA A 752 6.59 46.66 -45.06
CA ALA A 752 6.50 46.04 -46.38
C ALA A 752 5.05 46.09 -46.92
N GLY A 753 4.28 47.10 -46.51
CA GLY A 753 2.90 47.34 -46.95
C GLY A 753 2.76 48.50 -47.93
N THR A 754 1.51 48.84 -48.26
CA THR A 754 1.20 50.03 -49.07
C THR A 754 0.81 51.20 -48.17
N SER A 755 0.83 52.43 -48.69
CA SER A 755 0.35 53.63 -47.97
C SER A 755 -1.08 53.53 -47.41
N ARG A 756 -1.88 52.54 -47.84
CA ARG A 756 -3.25 52.28 -47.37
C ARG A 756 -3.37 51.11 -46.38
N GLN A 757 -2.39 50.20 -46.35
CA GLN A 757 -2.36 49.02 -45.49
C GLN A 757 -0.92 48.73 -45.06
N PRO A 758 -0.50 49.14 -43.85
CA PRO A 758 0.84 48.85 -43.34
C PRO A 758 1.00 47.35 -43.09
N HIS A 759 2.18 46.81 -43.41
CA HIS A 759 2.52 45.39 -43.24
C HIS A 759 3.90 45.27 -42.59
N LEU A 760 3.90 45.23 -41.26
CA LEU A 760 5.13 45.29 -40.46
C LEU A 760 5.78 43.90 -40.31
N VAL A 761 7.03 43.80 -40.72
CA VAL A 761 7.88 42.62 -40.56
C VAL A 761 9.21 43.00 -39.91
N TRP A 762 9.78 42.09 -39.11
CA TRP A 762 11.11 42.26 -38.53
C TRP A 762 11.77 40.89 -38.34
N PRO A 763 13.07 40.75 -38.60
CA PRO A 763 13.75 39.46 -38.53
C PRO A 763 14.15 39.06 -37.11
N VAL A 764 14.51 40.03 -36.26
CA VAL A 764 15.09 39.78 -34.94
C VAL A 764 14.61 40.73 -33.85
N ALA A 765 14.76 40.34 -32.59
CA ALA A 765 14.64 41.22 -31.42
C ALA A 765 15.94 41.16 -30.60
N ILE A 766 16.48 42.33 -30.24
CA ILE A 766 17.78 42.45 -29.56
C ILE A 766 17.56 42.87 -28.10
N TYR A 767 18.16 42.12 -27.18
CA TYR A 767 18.04 42.30 -25.74
C TYR A 767 19.43 42.59 -25.13
N PRO A 768 19.73 43.87 -24.78
CA PRO A 768 21.07 44.32 -24.46
C PRO A 768 21.56 43.91 -23.05
N VAL A 769 20.68 43.61 -22.11
CA VAL A 769 21.04 43.17 -20.75
C VAL A 769 21.18 41.65 -20.71
N SER A 770 20.23 40.91 -21.30
CA SER A 770 20.27 39.46 -21.37
C SER A 770 21.34 38.96 -22.35
N GLY A 771 21.79 39.81 -23.28
CA GLY A 771 22.82 39.47 -24.27
C GLY A 771 22.32 38.52 -25.34
N THR A 772 21.03 38.56 -25.66
CA THR A 772 20.38 37.60 -26.54
C THR A 772 19.77 38.31 -27.76
N VAL A 773 19.88 37.68 -28.92
CA VAL A 773 19.18 38.08 -30.16
C VAL A 773 18.23 36.95 -30.55
N GLU A 774 16.93 37.23 -30.46
CA GLU A 774 15.87 36.30 -30.86
C GLU A 774 15.56 36.46 -32.35
N VAL A 775 15.45 35.35 -33.07
CA VAL A 775 14.91 35.33 -34.44
C VAL A 775 13.43 35.04 -34.36
N VAL A 776 12.59 35.96 -34.83
CA VAL A 776 11.15 35.95 -34.51
C VAL A 776 10.31 35.12 -35.49
N PHE A 777 10.70 33.87 -35.77
CA PHE A 777 10.00 33.02 -36.72
C PHE A 777 8.52 32.81 -36.38
N GLN A 778 8.18 32.74 -35.10
CA GLN A 778 6.80 32.68 -34.61
C GLN A 778 5.91 33.80 -35.16
N TYR A 779 6.45 35.00 -35.38
CA TYR A 779 5.68 36.12 -35.94
C TYR A 779 5.78 36.19 -37.46
N LEU A 780 6.91 35.78 -38.01
CA LEU A 780 7.12 35.73 -39.45
C LEU A 780 6.19 34.71 -40.12
N LYS A 781 5.82 33.63 -39.43
CA LYS A 781 5.01 32.56 -40.01
C LYS A 781 3.62 32.95 -40.50
N ASP A 782 3.11 34.07 -40.00
CA ASP A 782 1.80 34.61 -40.37
C ASP A 782 1.96 35.91 -41.20
N ARG A 783 3.17 36.19 -41.71
CA ARG A 783 3.52 37.42 -42.42
C ARG A 783 4.37 37.15 -43.66
N SER A 784 3.75 37.30 -44.81
CA SER A 784 4.43 37.21 -46.09
C SER A 784 5.59 38.20 -46.26
N PRO A 785 6.64 37.83 -47.01
CA PRO A 785 6.84 36.53 -47.69
C PRO A 785 7.30 35.40 -46.77
N PHE A 786 7.45 35.69 -45.48
CA PHE A 786 7.97 34.74 -44.51
C PHE A 786 6.88 33.88 -43.86
N ASP A 787 5.64 33.94 -44.34
CA ASP A 787 4.61 32.93 -44.12
C ASP A 787 4.91 31.64 -44.90
N ASP A 788 5.73 31.72 -45.94
CA ASP A 788 6.39 30.59 -46.59
C ASP A 788 7.50 29.99 -45.72
N THR A 789 7.37 28.70 -45.41
CA THR A 789 8.37 27.93 -44.66
C THR A 789 9.74 27.90 -45.35
N GLU A 790 9.81 27.91 -46.68
CA GLU A 790 11.10 27.91 -47.38
C GLU A 790 11.85 29.23 -47.18
N GLN A 791 11.14 30.36 -47.12
CA GLN A 791 11.75 31.66 -46.82
C GLN A 791 12.23 31.74 -45.36
N ARG A 792 11.46 31.17 -44.41
CA ARG A 792 11.93 31.05 -43.01
C ARG A 792 13.16 30.14 -42.92
N ARG A 793 13.18 29.02 -43.65
CA ARG A 793 14.34 28.10 -43.69
C ARG A 793 15.56 28.76 -44.30
N GLU A 794 15.40 29.56 -45.35
CA GLU A 794 16.51 30.30 -45.95
C GLU A 794 17.07 31.36 -45.00
N LEU A 795 16.22 32.07 -44.25
CA LEU A 795 16.67 32.99 -43.19
C LEU A 795 17.49 32.25 -42.12
N LEU A 796 17.00 31.10 -41.65
CA LEU A 796 17.71 30.24 -40.71
C LEU A 796 19.07 29.77 -41.26
N ASN A 797 19.10 29.30 -42.51
CA ASN A 797 20.31 28.82 -43.17
C ASN A 797 21.36 29.92 -43.34
N ARG A 798 20.93 31.15 -43.63
CA ARG A 798 21.82 32.31 -43.75
C ARG A 798 22.42 32.70 -42.41
N LEU A 799 21.60 32.74 -41.36
CA LEU A 799 22.08 33.00 -40.00
C LEU A 799 23.05 31.92 -39.52
N ASN A 800 22.78 30.65 -39.76
CA ASN A 800 23.65 29.54 -39.36
C ASN A 800 24.98 29.43 -40.13
N LYS A 801 25.18 30.22 -41.18
CA LYS A 801 26.50 30.32 -41.85
C LYS A 801 27.47 31.22 -41.10
N ILE A 802 26.96 32.04 -40.18
CA ILE A 802 27.74 32.98 -39.37
C ILE A 802 28.34 32.23 -38.18
N GLU A 803 29.64 32.38 -37.97
CA GLU A 803 30.31 31.73 -36.84
C GLU A 803 29.74 32.25 -35.51
N GLY A 804 29.44 31.34 -34.59
CA GLY A 804 28.80 31.67 -33.31
C GLY A 804 27.26 31.67 -33.33
N ILE A 805 26.62 31.43 -34.48
CA ILE A 805 25.17 31.22 -34.60
C ILE A 805 24.87 29.73 -34.88
N ASP A 806 24.03 29.13 -34.03
CA ASP A 806 23.57 27.74 -34.17
C ASP A 806 22.08 27.64 -33.83
N LEU A 807 21.24 27.98 -34.79
CA LEU A 807 19.79 27.96 -34.70
C LEU A 807 19.26 26.62 -35.21
N PRO A 808 18.58 25.82 -34.37
CA PRO A 808 18.04 24.53 -34.82
C PRO A 808 16.86 24.72 -35.78
N GLU A 809 16.87 24.00 -36.90
CA GLU A 809 15.77 24.01 -37.88
C GLU A 809 14.42 23.61 -37.25
N ALA A 810 14.47 22.74 -36.24
CA ALA A 810 13.30 22.33 -35.46
C ALA A 810 12.55 23.50 -34.78
N LYS A 811 13.15 24.68 -34.66
CA LYS A 811 12.56 25.89 -34.05
C LYS A 811 12.07 26.92 -35.09
N LEU A 812 11.85 26.53 -36.35
CA LEU A 812 11.34 27.40 -37.43
C LEU A 812 9.95 28.02 -37.20
N GLU A 813 9.24 27.64 -36.15
CA GLU A 813 7.94 28.20 -35.75
C GLU A 813 7.99 28.91 -34.37
N LEU A 814 9.18 29.02 -33.79
CA LEU A 814 9.44 29.53 -32.43
C LEU A 814 10.31 30.79 -32.47
N ARG A 815 11.05 31.07 -31.39
CA ARG A 815 11.99 32.20 -31.29
C ARG A 815 13.40 31.73 -30.91
N PRO A 816 14.06 30.94 -31.76
CA PRO A 816 15.43 30.53 -31.47
C PRO A 816 16.31 31.78 -31.37
N SER A 817 17.34 31.71 -30.53
CA SER A 817 18.17 32.87 -30.24
C SER A 817 19.66 32.58 -30.34
N PHE A 818 20.45 33.61 -30.58
CA PHE A 818 21.91 33.56 -30.56
C PHE A 818 22.51 34.71 -29.73
N PRO A 819 23.77 34.61 -29.28
CA PRO A 819 24.37 35.62 -28.40
C PRO A 819 24.63 36.97 -29.09
N VAL A 820 24.39 38.08 -28.39
CA VAL A 820 24.70 39.46 -28.86
C VAL A 820 26.17 39.64 -29.20
N ARG A 821 27.08 38.95 -28.52
CA ARG A 821 28.53 39.01 -28.79
C ARG A 821 28.93 38.66 -30.22
N VAL A 822 28.09 37.94 -30.98
CA VAL A 822 28.36 37.61 -32.39
C VAL A 822 28.55 38.88 -33.23
N PHE A 823 27.86 39.98 -32.87
CA PHE A 823 27.99 41.26 -33.55
C PHE A 823 29.37 41.92 -33.38
N ALA A 824 30.20 41.48 -32.42
CA ALA A 824 31.54 42.02 -32.23
C ALA A 824 32.48 41.69 -33.40
N GLU A 825 32.28 40.54 -34.05
CA GLU A 825 33.18 40.02 -35.09
C GLU A 825 32.48 39.79 -36.44
N HIS A 826 31.13 39.72 -36.46
CA HIS A 826 30.35 39.34 -37.64
C HIS A 826 29.31 40.38 -38.08
N GLU A 827 29.53 41.68 -37.80
CA GLU A 827 28.62 42.76 -38.20
C GLU A 827 28.29 42.73 -39.71
N GLU A 828 29.29 42.63 -40.58
CA GLU A 828 29.09 42.64 -42.03
C GLU A 828 28.24 41.45 -42.52
N GLU A 829 28.46 40.26 -41.96
CA GLU A 829 27.73 39.05 -42.32
C GLU A 829 26.26 39.16 -41.88
N ILE A 830 26.01 39.69 -40.67
CA ILE A 830 24.65 39.94 -40.16
C ILE A 830 23.94 40.97 -41.03
N CYS A 831 24.60 42.08 -41.39
CA CYS A 831 24.06 43.07 -42.32
C CYS A 831 23.69 42.44 -43.68
N GLY A 832 24.50 41.50 -44.19
CA GLY A 832 24.19 40.76 -45.41
C GLY A 832 22.93 39.88 -45.31
N VAL A 833 22.65 39.30 -44.14
CA VAL A 833 21.40 38.57 -43.90
C VAL A 833 20.20 39.51 -43.85
N LEU A 834 20.35 40.66 -43.19
CA LEU A 834 19.29 41.68 -43.11
C LEU A 834 18.99 42.32 -44.46
N ASP A 835 20.00 42.56 -45.30
CA ASP A 835 19.85 43.04 -46.67
C ASP A 835 19.01 42.08 -47.52
N TRP A 836 19.32 40.78 -47.44
CA TRP A 836 18.52 39.74 -48.08
C TRP A 836 17.08 39.72 -47.57
N PHE A 837 16.87 39.90 -46.26
CA PHE A 837 15.53 39.95 -45.67
C PHE A 837 14.71 41.11 -46.25
N VAL A 838 15.29 42.32 -46.31
CA VAL A 838 14.66 43.51 -46.91
C VAL A 838 14.36 43.28 -48.39
N HIS A 839 15.31 42.76 -49.15
CA HIS A 839 15.14 42.48 -50.58
C HIS A 839 14.01 41.48 -50.84
N THR A 840 13.93 40.43 -50.02
CA THR A 840 12.89 39.40 -50.12
C THR A 840 11.51 39.99 -49.84
N ALA A 841 11.38 40.81 -48.79
CA ALA A 841 10.14 41.52 -48.49
C ALA A 841 9.73 42.52 -49.59
N ALA A 842 10.69 43.24 -50.17
CA ALA A 842 10.44 44.19 -51.25
C ALA A 842 10.00 43.51 -52.56
N LEU A 843 10.57 42.34 -52.89
CA LEU A 843 10.14 41.54 -54.04
C LEU A 843 8.70 41.04 -53.90
N ASP A 844 8.31 40.60 -52.70
CA ASP A 844 6.94 40.19 -52.40
C ASP A 844 5.96 41.35 -52.51
N LEU A 845 6.30 42.52 -51.95
CA LEU A 845 5.49 43.74 -52.10
C LEU A 845 5.30 44.12 -53.57
N ALA A 846 6.37 44.08 -54.39
CA ALA A 846 6.30 44.37 -55.82
C ALA A 846 5.52 43.32 -56.64
N GLN A 847 5.25 42.14 -56.09
CA GLN A 847 4.38 41.11 -56.69
C GLN A 847 2.92 41.24 -56.24
N ARG A 848 2.65 41.97 -55.16
CA ARG A 848 1.33 42.19 -54.55
C ARG A 848 0.64 43.47 -55.03
N ASP A 849 1.43 44.49 -55.39
CA ASP A 849 1.01 45.68 -56.16
C ASP A 849 0.88 45.35 -57.66
#